data_AF-A0A8C8CXV8-F1
#
_entry.id   AF-A0A8C8CXV8-F1
#
_cell.length_a   1.000
_cell.length_b   1.000
_cell.length_c   1.000
_cell.angle_alpha   90.00
_cell.angle_beta   90.00
_cell.angle_gamma   90.00
#
_symmetry.space_group_name_H-M   'P 1'
#
loop_
_entity.id
_entity.type
_entity.pdbx_description
1 polymer ?
#
loop_
_entity_poly.entity_id
_entity_poly.type
_entity_poly.pdbx_seq_one_letter_code
_entity_poly.pdbx_strand_id
1 'polypeptide(L)'
;MGCVLDNCICTCFGQVHIAEAPPHMFLLCIKHISTLSRNARQSPINIEEELTQVKVQFQKLEFEGWEEAMSDRTTIKNDGKTVAVNPEGDFYLSGGGLRGRFKVGRITFHWGLCKASTEGSEHSLSGVKYPLEMQIYCYEALHFESIDQAIKDGGRITALSVLLEVCVCIGMVGPFSLRGLLPNSTDKYFTYNGSLTTPPCTDTVEWIVFKNTVAISDTQLEVFCEVMTMQQAGYVMLMDYLQNNFREQQQQFMGQVFSSYTGTEEVLTPICSSEPENVQADPHNLTSLLVMWERPRAVYDAGIEKYSVTYRLAQGEDSATFQYLTDGDQDVGAMLQDLKANTSYVVQVVAVCTNGLYGHVSEQLSVDMPFEDPGKTDNRDYFTITERTERDSEEEEEPVAGKEPSTRGQHLPVHQGKAQCCACRIGENYIVCLVCSSLFPPLTEASNSSHESRVGLARERERRAMVPLAVISTLTFLGLIVLQFVKHVTELHHTNAFSREFEEVQVCPVDLGITTDGSNHPDNKNKNRYVNILAYDHSRVRLSTQADKDGKSGDYINANYVDGFNKSRAYIAAQGPLKSSTVDFWRMVWEQNVGVIIMITNLVEKGRRKCDQYWPLDSQEEYGGFLVMVKSNKVLAHYTQRTFTLRNTKVKKVSLKGRINERTVTQYHYTQWPDMGVPEYTLPVLTFVQKSSKARTDDMGPIVVHCSAGVGRTGTYIVLDSMLKQIKEEGTVNIMGFLKHIRTQRNYLVQTEEQYVFIHDALVEAILSKETEVPSSRIHSYVNDLLTPGPSGRTQLEKQFKLISSSNAIQCDYSSALKECNRENRNSSLIPGELQTGFTEFIVTQNPLAGTVTEFWRMIWDHNAQVIVTLPGTPSLGEEPYVYWPRKEQPISYEVFTVTLQSENHMCLANEEMLVVQHYVLEATQDDYVLEVRHYRAPHWPNPDSPISSTFELLSLVKEESSSKEGPTVVHDQVGGVTAGTFCALSTLVRQLEAESSVDVYQVAKMFNLMRPRTFTDVEQYQFLYTAMLSLVGTQEDERMLQSSDNNGTVPGDTASTAESLESLV
;
A
#
# COMPACT_ATOMS: atom_id res chain seq x y z
N MET A 1 -36.56 38.78 23.29
CA MET A 1 -36.58 39.03 21.84
C MET A 1 -36.06 37.78 21.15
N GLY A 2 -36.89 37.16 20.32
CA GLY A 2 -36.59 35.95 19.55
C GLY A 2 -37.59 35.84 18.40
N CYS A 3 -37.31 34.97 17.42
CA CYS A 3 -38.02 34.82 16.16
C CYS A 3 -37.97 36.07 15.23
N VAL A 4 -37.23 35.95 14.13
CA VAL A 4 -37.69 35.99 12.73
C VAL A 4 -36.44 35.95 11.85
N LEU A 5 -36.16 34.80 11.23
CA LEU A 5 -35.22 34.70 10.08
C LEU A 5 -35.35 33.38 9.27
N ASP A 6 -35.88 32.29 9.85
CA ASP A 6 -35.86 30.96 9.23
C ASP A 6 -36.75 30.80 7.96
N ASN A 7 -37.73 31.68 7.75
CA ASN A 7 -38.74 31.53 6.68
C ASN A 7 -38.38 32.11 5.30
N CYS A 8 -37.13 32.54 5.05
CA CYS A 8 -36.74 33.17 3.78
C CYS A 8 -35.89 32.31 2.81
N ILE A 9 -35.43 31.13 3.21
CA ILE A 9 -34.53 30.30 2.36
C ILE A 9 -35.30 29.23 1.58
N CYS A 10 -36.33 28.62 2.16
CA CYS A 10 -37.06 27.50 1.55
C CYS A 10 -37.88 27.86 0.29
N THR A 11 -38.21 29.12 0.07
CA THR A 11 -38.97 29.58 -1.11
C THR A 11 -38.12 29.85 -2.35
N CYS A 12 -36.78 29.96 -2.23
CA CYS A 12 -35.90 30.29 -3.36
C CYS A 12 -35.41 29.07 -4.16
N PHE A 13 -35.52 27.85 -3.62
CA PHE A 13 -35.03 26.62 -4.28
C PHE A 13 -36.11 25.81 -5.02
N GLY A 14 -37.38 26.22 -4.97
CA GLY A 14 -38.49 25.48 -5.57
C GLY A 14 -38.54 25.44 -7.11
N GLN A 15 -37.56 26.00 -7.82
CA GLN A 15 -37.61 26.12 -9.29
C GLN A 15 -36.24 26.15 -10.01
N VAL A 16 -35.18 25.59 -9.41
CA VAL A 16 -33.86 25.44 -10.06
C VAL A 16 -33.60 23.96 -10.37
N HIS A 17 -33.21 23.64 -11.61
CA HIS A 17 -32.82 22.27 -11.97
C HIS A 17 -31.57 21.83 -11.19
N ILE A 18 -31.63 20.62 -10.62
CA ILE A 18 -30.57 20.03 -9.76
C ILE A 18 -29.30 19.62 -10.56
N ALA A 19 -29.22 20.01 -11.84
CA ALA A 19 -28.18 19.58 -12.78
C ALA A 19 -26.89 20.45 -12.81
N GLU A 20 -26.90 21.67 -12.23
CA GLU A 20 -25.85 22.67 -12.48
C GLU A 20 -25.12 23.21 -11.22
N ALA A 21 -25.18 22.49 -10.09
CA ALA A 21 -24.51 22.89 -8.84
C ALA A 21 -23.08 22.33 -8.69
N PRO A 22 -22.07 23.11 -8.28
CA PRO A 22 -20.66 22.68 -8.22
C PRO A 22 -20.35 21.74 -7.01
N PRO A 23 -19.36 20.82 -7.13
CA PRO A 23 -19.21 19.70 -6.18
C PRO A 23 -18.97 20.04 -4.70
N HIS A 24 -18.38 21.21 -4.38
CA HIS A 24 -18.15 21.60 -2.99
C HIS A 24 -19.47 21.86 -2.24
N MET A 25 -20.52 22.30 -2.95
CA MET A 25 -21.88 22.38 -2.39
C MET A 25 -22.51 20.99 -2.26
N PHE A 26 -22.12 19.99 -3.06
CA PHE A 26 -22.65 18.62 -2.94
C PHE A 26 -22.23 17.94 -1.63
N LEU A 27 -20.98 18.10 -1.14
CA LEU A 27 -20.61 17.57 0.19
C LEU A 27 -21.36 18.30 1.33
N LEU A 28 -21.58 19.60 1.21
CA LEU A 28 -22.39 20.37 2.17
C LEU A 28 -23.86 19.97 2.14
N CYS A 29 -24.42 19.70 0.95
CA CYS A 29 -25.76 19.17 0.76
C CYS A 29 -25.89 17.73 1.27
N ILE A 30 -24.90 16.84 1.08
CA ILE A 30 -24.95 15.49 1.66
C ILE A 30 -24.97 15.56 3.19
N LYS A 31 -24.17 16.45 3.80
CA LYS A 31 -24.20 16.71 5.27
C LYS A 31 -25.45 17.44 5.78
N HIS A 32 -26.25 18.08 4.91
CA HIS A 32 -27.56 18.65 5.27
C HIS A 32 -28.72 17.71 4.97
N ILE A 33 -28.62 16.84 3.95
CA ILE A 33 -29.66 15.87 3.60
C ILE A 33 -29.63 14.68 4.57
N SER A 34 -28.45 14.32 5.09
CA SER A 34 -28.32 13.33 6.18
C SER A 34 -29.04 13.75 7.48
N THR A 35 -29.38 15.03 7.65
CA THR A 35 -30.15 15.56 8.78
C THR A 35 -31.61 15.90 8.44
N LEU A 36 -32.08 15.63 7.21
CA LEU A 36 -33.44 15.95 6.74
C LEU A 36 -34.38 14.74 6.57
N SER A 37 -33.88 13.50 6.46
CA SER A 37 -34.74 12.31 6.51
C SER A 37 -34.97 11.87 7.96
N ARG A 38 -36.14 12.19 8.52
CA ARG A 38 -36.55 11.78 9.89
C ARG A 38 -37.26 10.42 9.95
N ASN A 39 -37.10 9.57 8.93
CA ASN A 39 -37.76 8.25 8.90
C ASN A 39 -36.94 7.22 9.69
N ALA A 40 -37.57 6.56 10.66
CA ALA A 40 -36.92 5.66 11.62
C ALA A 40 -36.50 4.27 11.04
N ARG A 41 -36.38 4.14 9.71
CA ARG A 41 -36.02 2.92 8.98
C ARG A 41 -35.01 3.18 7.84
N GLN A 42 -34.06 4.08 8.08
CA GLN A 42 -32.99 4.36 7.13
C GLN A 42 -31.90 3.27 7.19
N SER A 43 -31.36 2.92 6.03
CA SER A 43 -30.23 2.01 5.82
C SER A 43 -28.96 2.81 5.45
N PRO A 44 -27.75 2.26 5.63
CA PRO A 44 -27.44 0.92 6.14
C PRO A 44 -27.39 0.87 7.68
N ILE A 45 -27.38 -0.33 8.25
CA ILE A 45 -27.45 -0.57 9.70
C ILE A 45 -26.38 -1.56 10.18
N ASN A 46 -26.10 -1.55 11.49
CA ASN A 46 -25.44 -2.67 12.17
C ASN A 46 -26.48 -3.77 12.42
N ILE A 47 -26.13 -5.02 12.16
CA ILE A 47 -26.95 -6.19 12.47
C ILE A 47 -26.30 -6.93 13.62
N GLU A 48 -26.82 -6.71 14.83
CA GLU A 48 -26.37 -7.40 16.05
C GLU A 48 -26.99 -8.79 16.08
N GLU A 49 -26.21 -9.81 15.68
CA GLU A 49 -26.72 -11.15 15.42
C GLU A 49 -27.52 -11.74 16.59
N GLU A 50 -27.04 -11.54 17.80
CA GLU A 50 -27.60 -12.05 19.06
C GLU A 50 -29.01 -11.48 19.37
N LEU A 51 -29.36 -10.33 18.78
CA LEU A 51 -30.67 -9.69 18.94
C LEU A 51 -31.65 -10.03 17.80
N THR A 52 -31.22 -10.77 16.77
CA THR A 52 -32.07 -11.08 15.61
C THR A 52 -33.03 -12.23 15.88
N GLN A 53 -34.33 -12.01 15.65
CA GLN A 53 -35.34 -13.06 15.84
C GLN A 53 -35.33 -14.03 14.65
N VAL A 54 -35.07 -15.31 14.90
CA VAL A 54 -35.23 -16.38 13.90
C VAL A 54 -36.71 -16.59 13.62
N LYS A 55 -37.14 -16.58 12.34
CA LYS A 55 -38.52 -16.92 11.96
C LYS A 55 -38.56 -18.02 10.91
N VAL A 56 -39.32 -19.09 11.19
CA VAL A 56 -39.47 -20.30 10.35
C VAL A 56 -39.98 -20.02 8.94
N GLN A 57 -40.58 -18.85 8.69
CA GLN A 57 -41.00 -18.41 7.35
C GLN A 57 -39.84 -17.96 6.44
N PHE A 58 -38.70 -17.55 7.02
CA PHE A 58 -37.51 -17.11 6.30
C PHE A 58 -36.58 -18.31 6.06
N GLN A 59 -37.02 -19.20 5.15
CA GLN A 59 -36.29 -20.42 4.78
C GLN A 59 -35.31 -20.13 3.64
N LYS A 60 -34.90 -21.17 2.90
CA LYS A 60 -33.97 -21.06 1.77
C LYS A 60 -34.46 -20.07 0.70
N LEU A 61 -33.50 -19.32 0.14
CA LEU A 61 -33.71 -18.46 -1.03
C LEU A 61 -33.52 -19.26 -2.33
N GLU A 62 -34.34 -18.95 -3.32
CA GLU A 62 -34.36 -19.58 -4.64
C GLU A 62 -33.75 -18.64 -5.69
N PHE A 63 -32.85 -19.17 -6.50
CA PHE A 63 -32.08 -18.41 -7.48
C PHE A 63 -32.26 -19.05 -8.86
N GLU A 64 -33.02 -18.39 -9.74
CA GLU A 64 -33.42 -18.94 -11.04
C GLU A 64 -32.64 -18.26 -12.17
N GLY A 65 -31.96 -19.04 -13.02
CA GLY A 65 -31.07 -18.54 -14.08
C GLY A 65 -29.66 -18.12 -13.61
N TRP A 66 -29.39 -18.05 -12.30
CA TRP A 66 -28.11 -17.53 -11.75
C TRP A 66 -26.87 -18.37 -12.09
N GLU A 67 -27.05 -19.63 -12.51
CA GLU A 67 -25.97 -20.51 -12.97
C GLU A 67 -25.52 -20.21 -14.42
N GLU A 68 -26.32 -19.47 -15.18
CA GLU A 68 -25.98 -19.11 -16.57
C GLU A 68 -24.85 -18.08 -16.60
N ALA A 69 -23.99 -18.19 -17.62
CA ALA A 69 -22.91 -17.22 -17.85
C ALA A 69 -23.50 -15.85 -18.23
N MET A 70 -22.92 -14.77 -17.70
CA MET A 70 -23.39 -13.42 -18.02
C MET A 70 -23.25 -13.11 -19.53
N SER A 71 -24.32 -12.57 -20.12
CA SER A 71 -24.38 -12.19 -21.53
C SER A 71 -23.32 -11.12 -21.89
N ASP A 72 -22.69 -11.26 -23.06
CA ASP A 72 -21.69 -10.33 -23.64
C ASP A 72 -22.16 -8.87 -23.71
N ARG A 73 -23.48 -8.63 -23.62
CA ARG A 73 -24.10 -7.30 -23.62
C ARG A 73 -24.19 -6.63 -22.25
N THR A 74 -23.87 -7.35 -21.18
CA THR A 74 -23.97 -6.85 -19.80
C THR A 74 -23.19 -5.56 -19.61
N THR A 75 -23.88 -4.48 -19.23
CA THR A 75 -23.26 -3.14 -19.21
C THR A 75 -22.71 -2.80 -17.83
N ILE A 76 -21.38 -2.86 -17.70
CA ILE A 76 -20.61 -2.32 -16.57
C ILE A 76 -20.41 -0.81 -16.81
N LYS A 77 -20.76 0.02 -15.83
CA LYS A 77 -20.69 1.49 -15.89
C LYS A 77 -20.10 2.01 -14.59
N ASN A 78 -19.15 2.94 -14.66
CA ASN A 78 -18.89 3.84 -13.52
C ASN A 78 -19.85 5.03 -13.65
N ASP A 79 -20.75 5.22 -12.70
CA ASP A 79 -21.72 6.32 -12.71
C ASP A 79 -21.20 7.61 -12.03
N GLY A 80 -19.94 7.59 -11.57
CA GLY A 80 -19.32 8.67 -10.80
C GLY A 80 -19.46 8.51 -9.28
N LYS A 81 -20.13 7.44 -8.80
CA LYS A 81 -20.40 7.13 -7.39
C LYS A 81 -20.17 5.66 -7.05
N THR A 82 -20.34 4.74 -8.00
CA THR A 82 -20.06 3.30 -7.85
C THR A 82 -19.77 2.66 -9.21
N VAL A 83 -19.22 1.44 -9.20
CA VAL A 83 -19.31 0.53 -10.34
C VAL A 83 -20.71 -0.09 -10.32
N ALA A 84 -21.54 0.30 -11.27
CA ALA A 84 -22.87 -0.25 -11.50
C ALA A 84 -22.85 -1.25 -12.67
N VAL A 85 -23.20 -2.51 -12.40
CA VAL A 85 -23.38 -3.55 -13.42
C VAL A 85 -24.87 -3.74 -13.68
N ASN A 86 -25.27 -3.70 -14.95
CA ASN A 86 -26.66 -3.90 -15.37
C ASN A 86 -26.70 -5.19 -16.23
N PRO A 87 -27.03 -6.35 -15.64
CA PRO A 87 -26.99 -7.63 -16.34
C PRO A 87 -28.11 -7.76 -17.38
N GLU A 88 -27.78 -8.12 -18.62
CA GLU A 88 -28.76 -8.39 -19.68
C GLU A 88 -29.09 -9.89 -19.69
N GLY A 89 -30.06 -10.31 -18.87
CA GLY A 89 -30.50 -11.71 -18.76
C GLY A 89 -31.79 -11.86 -17.95
N ASP A 90 -32.20 -13.11 -17.70
CA ASP A 90 -33.45 -13.48 -17.01
C ASP A 90 -33.18 -14.13 -15.64
N PHE A 91 -32.46 -13.38 -14.80
CA PHE A 91 -32.09 -13.78 -13.44
C PHE A 91 -33.18 -13.41 -12.43
N TYR A 92 -33.73 -14.37 -11.70
CA TYR A 92 -34.80 -14.16 -10.73
C TYR A 92 -34.48 -14.67 -9.31
N LEU A 93 -35.15 -14.08 -8.32
CA LEU A 93 -35.05 -14.35 -6.90
C LEU A 93 -36.45 -14.62 -6.32
N SER A 94 -36.60 -15.73 -5.57
CA SER A 94 -37.79 -16.08 -4.80
C SER A 94 -37.41 -16.83 -3.51
N GLY A 95 -38.38 -17.44 -2.82
CA GLY A 95 -38.16 -18.08 -1.52
C GLY A 95 -37.90 -17.08 -0.38
N GLY A 96 -37.35 -17.56 0.73
CA GLY A 96 -36.92 -16.73 1.87
C GLY A 96 -37.93 -15.72 2.42
N GLY A 97 -39.23 -16.05 2.41
CA GLY A 97 -40.31 -15.18 2.88
C GLY A 97 -40.68 -14.02 1.93
N LEU A 98 -40.04 -13.90 0.77
CA LEU A 98 -40.40 -12.92 -0.25
C LEU A 98 -41.82 -13.20 -0.80
N ARG A 99 -42.61 -12.13 -0.97
CA ARG A 99 -44.02 -12.22 -1.39
C ARG A 99 -44.24 -12.43 -2.89
N GLY A 100 -43.18 -12.63 -3.66
CA GLY A 100 -43.20 -12.71 -5.12
C GLY A 100 -41.84 -13.03 -5.73
N ARG A 101 -41.78 -13.07 -7.07
CA ARG A 101 -40.58 -13.36 -7.87
C ARG A 101 -39.98 -12.06 -8.41
N PHE A 102 -38.79 -11.70 -7.94
CA PHE A 102 -38.11 -10.44 -8.29
C PHE A 102 -37.03 -10.70 -9.35
N LYS A 103 -36.90 -9.82 -10.34
CA LYS A 103 -35.84 -9.87 -11.36
C LYS A 103 -34.65 -9.02 -10.95
N VAL A 104 -33.42 -9.50 -11.17
CA VAL A 104 -32.20 -8.70 -10.95
C VAL A 104 -32.18 -7.53 -11.95
N GLY A 105 -32.00 -6.31 -11.45
CA GLY A 105 -31.93 -5.10 -12.28
C GLY A 105 -30.55 -4.42 -12.31
N ARG A 106 -29.89 -4.32 -11.14
CA ARG A 106 -28.61 -3.60 -11.01
C ARG A 106 -27.78 -4.15 -9.85
N ILE A 107 -26.48 -4.29 -10.05
CA ILE A 107 -25.49 -4.59 -9.01
C ILE A 107 -24.65 -3.33 -8.78
N THR A 108 -24.38 -2.96 -7.53
CA THR A 108 -23.44 -1.88 -7.16
C THR A 108 -22.40 -2.37 -6.16
N PHE A 109 -21.26 -1.69 -6.11
CA PHE A 109 -20.12 -2.04 -5.24
C PHE A 109 -19.72 -0.85 -4.36
N HIS A 110 -19.48 -1.10 -3.08
CA HIS A 110 -19.20 -0.09 -2.05
C HIS A 110 -17.94 -0.46 -1.28
N TRP A 111 -16.97 0.47 -1.22
CA TRP A 111 -15.65 0.26 -0.62
C TRP A 111 -15.11 1.53 0.06
N GLY A 112 -14.08 1.34 0.88
CA GLY A 112 -13.48 2.38 1.73
C GLY A 112 -12.03 2.73 1.36
N LEU A 113 -11.23 3.08 2.37
CA LEU A 113 -9.82 3.43 2.18
C LEU A 113 -8.98 2.16 1.96
N CYS A 114 -8.63 1.94 0.71
CA CYS A 114 -7.81 0.82 0.28
C CYS A 114 -6.43 0.80 0.94
N LYS A 115 -5.90 -0.42 1.14
CA LYS A 115 -4.67 -0.77 1.88
C LYS A 115 -4.72 -0.69 3.43
N ALA A 116 -5.83 -0.27 4.06
CA ALA A 116 -5.88 -0.25 5.53
C ALA A 116 -7.24 -0.56 6.18
N SER A 117 -8.39 -0.25 5.55
CA SER A 117 -9.66 -0.28 6.28
C SER A 117 -10.55 -1.50 5.97
N THR A 118 -10.99 -2.19 7.04
CA THR A 118 -12.23 -2.99 7.03
C THR A 118 -13.49 -2.14 6.87
N GLU A 119 -13.39 -0.81 6.84
CA GLU A 119 -14.51 0.13 6.86
C GLU A 119 -15.30 0.27 5.54
N GLY A 120 -15.08 -0.60 4.56
CA GLY A 120 -15.61 -0.42 3.20
C GLY A 120 -17.09 -0.76 3.00
N SER A 121 -17.64 -1.66 3.82
CA SER A 121 -19.05 -2.05 3.76
C SER A 121 -19.96 -1.00 4.37
N GLU A 122 -21.15 -0.88 3.79
CA GLU A 122 -22.24 -0.04 4.28
C GLU A 122 -22.88 -0.71 5.53
N HIS A 123 -23.12 -2.02 5.45
CA HIS A 123 -23.59 -2.85 6.56
C HIS A 123 -22.43 -3.37 7.43
N SER A 124 -22.74 -3.72 8.68
CA SER A 124 -21.85 -4.47 9.58
C SER A 124 -22.60 -5.58 10.30
N LEU A 125 -21.89 -6.65 10.67
CA LEU A 125 -22.41 -7.76 11.48
C LEU A 125 -21.77 -7.68 12.87
N SER A 126 -22.57 -7.49 13.92
CA SER A 126 -22.11 -7.31 15.31
C SER A 126 -20.93 -6.33 15.47
N GLY A 127 -20.98 -5.21 14.77
CA GLY A 127 -19.94 -4.17 14.75
C GLY A 127 -18.77 -4.43 13.79
N VAL A 128 -18.68 -5.60 13.16
CA VAL A 128 -17.65 -5.94 12.17
C VAL A 128 -18.07 -5.49 10.77
N LYS A 129 -17.27 -4.61 10.15
CA LYS A 129 -17.36 -4.26 8.73
C LYS A 129 -16.35 -5.05 7.89
N TYR A 130 -16.54 -4.98 6.58
CA TYR A 130 -15.76 -5.70 5.57
C TYR A 130 -15.18 -4.72 4.52
N PRO A 131 -14.02 -5.00 3.91
CA PRO A 131 -13.35 -4.07 3.00
C PRO A 131 -14.13 -3.72 1.71
N LEU A 132 -15.11 -4.53 1.32
CA LEU A 132 -15.96 -4.34 0.14
C LEU A 132 -17.36 -4.95 0.39
N GLU A 133 -18.41 -4.29 -0.07
CA GLU A 133 -19.79 -4.79 -0.11
C GLU A 133 -20.33 -4.74 -1.56
N MET A 134 -21.01 -5.81 -1.97
CA MET A 134 -21.74 -5.88 -3.24
C MET A 134 -23.25 -5.93 -2.97
N GLN A 135 -23.99 -5.01 -3.58
CA GLN A 135 -25.44 -4.90 -3.43
C GLN A 135 -26.15 -5.23 -4.75
N ILE A 136 -27.07 -6.20 -4.71
CA ILE A 136 -27.84 -6.66 -5.88
C ILE A 136 -29.29 -6.24 -5.71
N TYR A 137 -29.72 -5.27 -6.51
CA TYR A 137 -31.07 -4.68 -6.48
C TYR A 137 -32.00 -5.39 -7.48
N CYS A 138 -33.13 -5.89 -6.97
CA CYS A 138 -34.13 -6.67 -7.69
C CYS A 138 -35.52 -6.03 -7.62
N TYR A 139 -36.32 -6.18 -8.69
CA TYR A 139 -37.64 -5.52 -8.85
C TYR A 139 -38.72 -6.48 -9.37
N GLU A 140 -39.99 -6.14 -9.13
CA GLU A 140 -41.13 -6.93 -9.62
C GLU A 140 -41.36 -6.70 -11.14
N ALA A 141 -40.73 -7.52 -11.99
CA ALA A 141 -40.79 -7.40 -13.45
C ALA A 141 -42.18 -7.67 -14.08
N LEU A 142 -43.19 -8.02 -13.29
CA LEU A 142 -44.61 -8.07 -13.70
C LEU A 142 -45.31 -6.71 -13.58
N HIS A 143 -44.76 -5.79 -12.78
CA HIS A 143 -45.32 -4.47 -12.48
C HIS A 143 -44.51 -3.31 -13.07
N PHE A 144 -43.20 -3.50 -13.28
CA PHE A 144 -42.29 -2.49 -13.81
C PHE A 144 -41.40 -3.06 -14.90
N GLU A 145 -41.06 -2.26 -15.92
CA GLU A 145 -40.14 -2.68 -16.99
C GLU A 145 -38.67 -2.69 -16.54
N SER A 146 -38.29 -1.79 -15.62
CA SER A 146 -36.92 -1.64 -15.11
C SER A 146 -36.86 -1.28 -13.62
N ILE A 147 -35.69 -1.51 -13.02
CA ILE A 147 -35.38 -1.10 -11.64
C ILE A 147 -35.48 0.43 -11.44
N ASP A 148 -35.06 1.23 -12.44
CA ASP A 148 -35.15 2.69 -12.35
C ASP A 148 -36.61 3.18 -12.33
N GLN A 149 -37.49 2.55 -13.10
CA GLN A 149 -38.92 2.85 -13.07
C GLN A 149 -39.56 2.39 -11.75
N ALA A 150 -39.16 1.23 -11.22
CA ALA A 150 -39.60 0.76 -9.90
C ALA A 150 -39.18 1.70 -8.76
N ILE A 151 -37.93 2.19 -8.75
CA ILE A 151 -37.44 3.20 -7.78
C ILE A 151 -38.27 4.49 -7.87
N LYS A 152 -38.52 4.97 -9.10
CA LYS A 152 -39.18 6.25 -9.37
C LYS A 152 -40.67 6.25 -8.99
N ASP A 153 -41.37 5.14 -9.22
CA ASP A 153 -42.81 5.01 -8.97
C ASP A 153 -43.15 4.51 -7.54
N GLY A 154 -42.13 4.29 -6.69
CA GLY A 154 -42.32 3.80 -5.32
C GLY A 154 -42.63 2.30 -5.24
N GLY A 155 -42.21 1.52 -6.23
CA GLY A 155 -42.33 0.07 -6.25
C GLY A 155 -41.50 -0.62 -5.15
N ARG A 156 -41.88 -1.87 -4.83
CA ARG A 156 -41.15 -2.70 -3.87
C ARG A 156 -39.84 -3.17 -4.49
N ILE A 157 -38.75 -3.06 -3.73
CA ILE A 157 -37.40 -3.45 -4.14
C ILE A 157 -36.88 -4.47 -3.13
N THR A 158 -36.27 -5.54 -3.62
CA THR A 158 -35.53 -6.49 -2.79
C THR A 158 -34.04 -6.29 -3.05
N ALA A 159 -33.23 -6.15 -2.01
CA ALA A 159 -31.79 -5.93 -2.15
C ALA A 159 -31.00 -7.01 -1.41
N LEU A 160 -30.17 -7.77 -2.14
CA LEU A 160 -29.19 -8.67 -1.53
C LEU A 160 -27.91 -7.89 -1.22
N SER A 161 -27.35 -8.06 -0.02
CA SER A 161 -26.02 -7.57 0.36
C SER A 161 -25.09 -8.76 0.58
N VAL A 162 -23.98 -8.77 -0.16
CA VAL A 162 -22.86 -9.72 -0.02
C VAL A 162 -21.65 -8.96 0.50
N LEU A 163 -21.08 -9.44 1.61
CA LEU A 163 -19.92 -8.85 2.26
C LEU A 163 -18.66 -9.61 1.80
N LEU A 164 -17.60 -8.89 1.42
CA LEU A 164 -16.39 -9.49 0.83
C LEU A 164 -15.17 -9.31 1.74
N GLU A 165 -14.45 -10.41 1.99
CA GLU A 165 -13.28 -10.46 2.86
C GLU A 165 -11.99 -10.71 2.06
N VAL A 166 -10.88 -10.10 2.51
CA VAL A 166 -9.58 -10.26 1.86
C VAL A 166 -8.99 -11.64 2.15
N CYS A 167 -8.55 -12.34 1.11
CA CYS A 167 -7.93 -13.65 1.18
C CYS A 167 -6.67 -13.73 0.30
N VAL A 168 -5.66 -14.49 0.74
CA VAL A 168 -4.44 -14.77 -0.04
C VAL A 168 -4.75 -15.85 -1.09
N CYS A 169 -5.58 -15.51 -2.07
CA CYS A 169 -6.03 -16.39 -3.14
C CYS A 169 -5.64 -15.85 -4.53
N ILE A 170 -5.45 -16.75 -5.50
CA ILE A 170 -5.19 -16.37 -6.89
C ILE A 170 -6.54 -16.09 -7.55
N GLY A 171 -6.86 -14.80 -7.72
CA GLY A 171 -8.14 -14.36 -8.27
C GLY A 171 -8.40 -14.89 -9.69
N MET A 172 -9.58 -15.47 -9.91
CA MET A 172 -10.01 -15.89 -11.24
C MET A 172 -10.35 -14.68 -12.11
N VAL A 173 -9.84 -14.65 -13.34
CA VAL A 173 -10.17 -13.64 -14.36
C VAL A 173 -10.70 -14.38 -15.59
N GLY A 174 -12.02 -14.37 -15.76
CA GLY A 174 -12.74 -15.07 -16.84
C GLY A 174 -14.25 -14.80 -16.75
N PRO A 175 -15.04 -15.31 -17.71
CA PRO A 175 -16.50 -15.18 -17.66
C PRO A 175 -17.08 -15.91 -16.45
N PHE A 176 -17.94 -15.22 -15.69
CA PHE A 176 -18.55 -15.72 -14.46
C PHE A 176 -20.09 -15.74 -14.56
N SER A 177 -20.71 -16.61 -13.76
CA SER A 177 -22.15 -16.62 -13.52
C SER A 177 -22.49 -15.79 -12.28
N LEU A 178 -23.74 -15.34 -12.12
CA LEU A 178 -24.14 -14.61 -10.91
C LEU A 178 -24.05 -15.48 -9.65
N ARG A 179 -24.21 -16.81 -9.77
CA ARG A 179 -23.99 -17.75 -8.65
C ARG A 179 -22.55 -17.68 -8.13
N GLY A 180 -21.57 -17.50 -9.02
CA GLY A 180 -20.15 -17.35 -8.67
C GLY A 180 -19.81 -16.08 -7.88
N LEU A 181 -20.75 -15.14 -7.72
CA LEU A 181 -20.61 -13.95 -6.87
C LEU A 181 -21.29 -14.08 -5.50
N LEU A 182 -21.92 -15.23 -5.20
CA LEU A 182 -22.60 -15.48 -3.93
C LEU A 182 -21.74 -16.34 -2.98
N PRO A 183 -21.97 -16.26 -1.65
CA PRO A 183 -21.31 -17.13 -0.68
C PRO A 183 -21.61 -18.62 -0.90
N ASN A 184 -20.65 -19.49 -0.54
CA ASN A 184 -20.76 -20.96 -0.69
C ASN A 184 -22.01 -21.58 -0.04
N SER A 185 -22.56 -20.96 1.01
CA SER A 185 -23.93 -21.21 1.48
C SER A 185 -24.69 -19.89 1.57
N THR A 186 -25.85 -19.86 0.91
CA THR A 186 -26.82 -18.76 0.91
C THR A 186 -27.98 -19.00 1.88
N ASP A 187 -27.87 -20.01 2.75
CA ASP A 187 -28.97 -20.47 3.60
C ASP A 187 -29.10 -19.63 4.89
N LYS A 188 -27.99 -19.07 5.39
CA LYS A 188 -27.97 -18.17 6.55
C LYS A 188 -27.83 -16.70 6.13
N TYR A 189 -28.89 -15.93 6.39
CA TYR A 189 -28.98 -14.50 6.09
C TYR A 189 -29.84 -13.78 7.14
N PHE A 190 -29.78 -12.45 7.12
CA PHE A 190 -30.63 -11.55 7.90
C PHE A 190 -31.53 -10.76 6.96
N THR A 191 -32.75 -10.43 7.39
CA THR A 191 -33.68 -9.63 6.60
C THR A 191 -34.38 -8.56 7.42
N TYR A 192 -34.53 -7.38 6.82
CA TYR A 192 -35.18 -6.22 7.42
C TYR A 192 -35.79 -5.30 6.36
N ASN A 193 -36.79 -4.50 6.75
CA ASN A 193 -37.35 -3.45 5.89
C ASN A 193 -36.64 -2.13 6.20
N GLY A 194 -35.98 -1.57 5.19
CA GLY A 194 -35.13 -0.37 5.29
C GLY A 194 -35.20 0.50 4.04
N SER A 195 -34.16 1.30 3.82
CA SER A 195 -34.12 2.26 2.69
C SER A 195 -33.08 1.91 1.64
N LEU A 196 -33.15 2.59 0.49
CA LEU A 196 -31.98 2.72 -0.38
C LEU A 196 -30.83 3.37 0.42
N THR A 197 -29.60 2.88 0.26
CA THR A 197 -28.40 3.53 0.81
C THR A 197 -27.99 4.73 -0.04
N THR A 198 -28.33 4.71 -1.33
CA THR A 198 -28.14 5.81 -2.29
C THR A 198 -29.40 6.70 -2.43
N PRO A 199 -29.26 7.99 -2.79
CA PRO A 199 -30.41 8.87 -3.06
C PRO A 199 -31.35 8.27 -4.12
N PRO A 200 -32.69 8.28 -3.91
CA PRO A 200 -33.44 9.15 -2.99
C PRO A 200 -33.57 8.68 -1.53
N CYS A 201 -32.91 7.58 -1.11
CA CYS A 201 -32.96 7.08 0.27
C CYS A 201 -34.38 6.73 0.78
N THR A 202 -35.28 6.30 -0.11
CA THR A 202 -36.65 5.89 0.20
C THR A 202 -36.71 4.54 0.93
N ASP A 203 -37.61 4.42 1.90
CA ASP A 203 -37.84 3.25 2.76
C ASP A 203 -38.71 2.16 2.09
N THR A 204 -38.36 1.82 0.85
CA THR A 204 -39.05 0.86 -0.02
C THR A 204 -38.30 -0.47 -0.23
N VAL A 205 -37.24 -0.73 0.55
CA VAL A 205 -36.30 -1.83 0.34
C VAL A 205 -36.44 -2.94 1.37
N GLU A 206 -36.74 -4.15 0.91
CA GLU A 206 -36.66 -5.39 1.67
C GLU A 206 -35.22 -5.94 1.54
N TRP A 207 -34.38 -5.68 2.55
CA TRP A 207 -32.97 -6.07 2.57
C TRP A 207 -32.80 -7.53 2.97
N ILE A 208 -31.82 -8.18 2.35
CA ILE A 208 -31.33 -9.53 2.67
C ILE A 208 -29.80 -9.45 2.74
N VAL A 209 -29.24 -9.54 3.95
CA VAL A 209 -27.78 -9.49 4.17
C VAL A 209 -27.29 -10.90 4.47
N PHE A 210 -26.39 -11.45 3.65
CA PHE A 210 -25.84 -12.78 3.92
C PHE A 210 -24.88 -12.75 5.12
N LYS A 211 -24.93 -13.81 5.96
CA LYS A 211 -23.96 -13.96 7.05
C LYS A 211 -22.59 -14.41 6.54
N ASN A 212 -22.58 -15.30 5.55
CA ASN A 212 -21.35 -15.82 4.96
C ASN A 212 -20.76 -14.80 3.99
N THR A 213 -19.44 -14.65 4.03
CA THR A 213 -18.65 -13.76 3.18
C THR A 213 -18.26 -14.41 1.84
N VAL A 214 -17.77 -13.59 0.91
CA VAL A 214 -17.07 -14.04 -0.32
C VAL A 214 -15.62 -13.57 -0.25
N ALA A 215 -14.68 -14.47 -0.56
CA ALA A 215 -13.25 -14.14 -0.59
C ALA A 215 -12.89 -13.34 -1.85
N ILE A 216 -12.14 -12.25 -1.67
CA ILE A 216 -11.54 -11.44 -2.75
C ILE A 216 -10.02 -11.32 -2.51
N SER A 217 -9.19 -11.33 -3.57
CA SER A 217 -7.76 -11.10 -3.41
C SER A 217 -7.43 -9.61 -3.25
N ASP A 218 -6.35 -9.27 -2.56
CA ASP A 218 -5.86 -7.88 -2.46
C ASP A 218 -5.72 -7.22 -3.83
N THR A 219 -5.23 -7.97 -4.82
CA THR A 219 -5.06 -7.50 -6.20
C THR A 219 -6.38 -7.25 -6.93
N GLN A 220 -7.45 -7.98 -6.61
CA GLN A 220 -8.79 -7.71 -7.13
C GLN A 220 -9.44 -6.51 -6.41
N LEU A 221 -9.19 -6.35 -5.11
CA LEU A 221 -9.65 -5.19 -4.35
C LEU A 221 -8.98 -3.89 -4.84
N GLU A 222 -7.66 -3.89 -5.08
CA GLU A 222 -6.92 -2.75 -5.66
C GLU A 222 -7.49 -2.29 -7.01
N VAL A 223 -8.09 -3.18 -7.82
CA VAL A 223 -8.73 -2.80 -9.09
C VAL A 223 -9.96 -1.93 -8.87
N PHE A 224 -10.77 -2.16 -7.84
CA PHE A 224 -11.88 -1.27 -7.48
C PHE A 224 -11.36 0.12 -7.05
N CYS A 225 -10.27 0.15 -6.29
CA CYS A 225 -9.61 1.39 -5.85
C CYS A 225 -9.06 2.25 -7.00
N GLU A 226 -8.67 1.62 -8.12
CA GLU A 226 -8.20 2.31 -9.33
C GLU A 226 -9.32 2.82 -10.26
N VAL A 227 -10.60 2.56 -9.95
CA VAL A 227 -11.72 2.95 -10.83
C VAL A 227 -11.83 4.48 -10.92
N MET A 228 -11.48 5.01 -12.10
CA MET A 228 -11.56 6.44 -12.41
C MET A 228 -12.98 6.86 -12.79
N THR A 229 -13.47 7.91 -12.17
CA THR A 229 -14.69 8.64 -12.59
C THR A 229 -14.37 9.57 -13.77
N MET A 230 -15.39 9.88 -14.57
CA MET A 230 -15.35 10.98 -15.53
C MET A 230 -16.52 11.92 -15.24
N GLN A 231 -16.24 13.13 -14.77
CA GLN A 231 -17.27 14.14 -14.48
C GLN A 231 -17.09 15.36 -15.39
N GLN A 232 -18.15 15.77 -16.08
CA GLN A 232 -18.13 16.94 -16.95
C GLN A 232 -18.43 18.21 -16.14
N ALA A 233 -17.41 19.02 -15.88
CA ALA A 233 -17.54 20.33 -15.25
C ALA A 233 -17.61 21.42 -16.35
N GLY A 234 -18.81 21.61 -16.92
CA GLY A 234 -19.03 22.53 -18.03
C GLY A 234 -18.37 22.05 -19.32
N TYR A 235 -17.31 22.72 -19.76
CA TYR A 235 -16.54 22.35 -20.97
C TYR A 235 -15.29 21.49 -20.67
N VAL A 236 -15.06 21.09 -19.41
CA VAL A 236 -13.87 20.35 -18.99
C VAL A 236 -14.26 18.99 -18.42
N MET A 237 -13.59 17.94 -18.89
CA MET A 237 -13.67 16.61 -18.29
C MET A 237 -12.70 16.53 -17.10
N LEU A 238 -13.22 16.31 -15.91
CA LEU A 238 -12.44 15.94 -14.72
C LEU A 238 -12.37 14.43 -14.61
N MET A 239 -11.19 13.92 -14.22
CA MET A 239 -10.97 12.52 -13.90
C MET A 239 -10.45 12.43 -12.47
N ASP A 240 -11.23 11.80 -11.59
CA ASP A 240 -10.90 11.56 -10.19
C ASP A 240 -11.11 10.09 -9.83
N TYR A 241 -10.25 9.54 -8.98
CA TYR A 241 -10.39 8.18 -8.47
C TYR A 241 -11.56 8.08 -7.49
N LEU A 242 -12.36 7.01 -7.60
CA LEU A 242 -13.52 6.80 -6.76
C LEU A 242 -13.06 6.48 -5.31
N GLN A 243 -13.18 7.47 -4.43
CA GLN A 243 -12.90 7.37 -3.00
C GLN A 243 -14.06 6.66 -2.26
N ASN A 244 -13.99 6.58 -0.92
CA ASN A 244 -15.05 6.05 -0.05
C ASN A 244 -16.47 6.37 -0.57
N ASN A 245 -17.21 5.33 -0.95
CA ASN A 245 -18.54 5.46 -1.56
C ASN A 245 -19.63 4.69 -0.81
N PHE A 246 -19.34 4.31 0.44
CA PHE A 246 -20.32 3.83 1.41
C PHE A 246 -21.01 5.02 2.11
N ARG A 247 -22.31 4.90 2.37
CA ARG A 247 -23.07 5.78 3.27
C ARG A 247 -22.73 5.47 4.74
N GLU A 248 -22.63 6.50 5.56
CA GLU A 248 -22.48 6.35 7.02
C GLU A 248 -23.66 5.57 7.64
N GLN A 249 -23.34 4.71 8.60
CA GLN A 249 -24.31 3.79 9.20
C GLN A 249 -25.32 4.50 10.12
N GLN A 250 -26.58 4.06 10.08
CA GLN A 250 -27.71 4.76 10.69
C GLN A 250 -27.95 4.29 12.14
N GLN A 251 -27.45 5.06 13.12
CA GLN A 251 -27.49 4.71 14.55
C GLN A 251 -28.88 4.73 15.22
N GLN A 252 -29.95 5.08 14.51
CA GLN A 252 -31.32 5.20 15.05
C GLN A 252 -32.35 4.39 14.23
N PHE A 253 -32.01 3.14 13.91
CA PHE A 253 -32.93 2.22 13.26
C PHE A 253 -33.95 1.66 14.27
N MET A 254 -35.25 1.85 13.99
CA MET A 254 -36.37 1.36 14.81
C MET A 254 -37.20 0.27 14.08
N GLY A 255 -36.59 -0.44 13.12
CA GLY A 255 -37.17 -1.63 12.52
C GLY A 255 -36.77 -2.91 13.26
N GLN A 256 -37.51 -4.00 13.02
CA GLN A 256 -37.09 -5.33 13.44
C GLN A 256 -36.20 -5.97 12.37
N VAL A 257 -35.14 -6.67 12.81
CA VAL A 257 -34.28 -7.50 11.95
C VAL A 257 -34.51 -8.97 12.30
N PHE A 258 -34.73 -9.79 11.28
CA PHE A 258 -34.96 -11.23 11.44
C PHE A 258 -33.78 -12.03 10.89
N SER A 259 -33.54 -13.21 11.45
CA SER A 259 -32.59 -14.18 10.90
C SER A 259 -33.34 -15.30 10.18
N SER A 260 -32.73 -15.83 9.12
CA SER A 260 -33.26 -17.02 8.43
C SER A 260 -33.18 -18.25 9.32
N TYR A 261 -34.05 -19.23 9.05
CA TYR A 261 -34.12 -20.50 9.76
C TYR A 261 -33.49 -21.60 8.90
N THR A 262 -32.37 -22.17 9.36
CA THR A 262 -31.68 -23.27 8.66
C THR A 262 -32.09 -24.66 9.16
N GLY A 263 -32.96 -24.74 10.17
CA GLY A 263 -33.44 -26.00 10.74
C GLY A 263 -32.63 -26.50 11.94
N THR A 264 -31.73 -25.67 12.47
CA THR A 264 -30.83 -26.02 13.59
C THR A 264 -30.96 -25.08 14.78
N GLU A 265 -31.65 -23.94 14.61
CA GLU A 265 -31.79 -22.89 15.60
C GLU A 265 -33.04 -23.09 16.47
N GLU A 266 -32.94 -22.78 17.76
CA GLU A 266 -34.11 -22.77 18.65
C GLU A 266 -35.03 -21.59 18.30
N VAL A 267 -36.24 -21.90 17.83
CA VAL A 267 -37.25 -20.90 17.50
C VAL A 267 -37.99 -20.53 18.78
N LEU A 268 -37.54 -19.45 19.43
CA LEU A 268 -38.26 -18.83 20.52
C LEU A 268 -39.69 -18.52 20.07
N THR A 269 -40.67 -19.07 20.79
CA THR A 269 -42.09 -18.80 20.56
C THR A 269 -42.33 -17.29 20.69
N PRO A 270 -42.97 -16.62 19.71
CA PRO A 270 -43.11 -15.17 19.72
C PRO A 270 -43.95 -14.73 20.93
N ILE A 271 -43.36 -13.92 21.81
CA ILE A 271 -44.02 -13.40 23.01
C ILE A 271 -44.82 -12.13 22.72
N CYS A 272 -46.03 -12.03 23.28
CA CYS A 272 -46.93 -10.91 23.00
C CYS A 272 -46.75 -9.69 23.92
N SER A 273 -46.12 -9.85 25.08
CA SER A 273 -45.87 -8.80 26.08
C SER A 273 -44.57 -9.05 26.84
N SER A 274 -44.13 -8.04 27.61
CA SER A 274 -43.21 -8.26 28.73
C SER A 274 -43.84 -9.14 29.81
N GLU A 275 -43.10 -9.40 30.88
CA GLU A 275 -43.65 -10.05 32.08
C GLU A 275 -44.62 -9.11 32.83
N PRO A 276 -45.57 -9.65 33.61
CA PRO A 276 -46.33 -8.88 34.59
C PRO A 276 -45.40 -8.34 35.68
N GLU A 277 -45.52 -7.06 36.03
CA GLU A 277 -44.70 -6.43 37.07
C GLU A 277 -45.30 -6.69 38.46
N ASN A 278 -44.50 -6.54 39.53
CA ASN A 278 -44.94 -6.57 40.93
C ASN A 278 -45.82 -7.78 41.34
N VAL A 279 -45.50 -8.98 40.84
CA VAL A 279 -46.20 -10.23 41.20
C VAL A 279 -46.02 -10.55 42.69
N GLN A 280 -47.13 -10.76 43.39
CA GLN A 280 -47.22 -11.10 44.82
C GLN A 280 -48.16 -12.29 45.01
N ALA A 281 -47.94 -13.11 46.04
CA ALA A 281 -48.79 -14.26 46.33
C ALA A 281 -48.78 -14.58 47.83
N ASP A 282 -49.93 -14.42 48.48
CA ASP A 282 -50.08 -14.51 49.93
C ASP A 282 -51.20 -15.50 50.33
N PRO A 283 -51.00 -16.35 51.36
CA PRO A 283 -52.04 -17.29 51.80
C PRO A 283 -53.26 -16.55 52.37
N HIS A 284 -54.40 -16.69 51.70
CA HIS A 284 -55.66 -16.04 52.09
C HIS A 284 -56.41 -16.87 53.15
N ASN A 285 -56.36 -18.19 53.05
CA ASN A 285 -56.76 -19.11 54.12
C ASN A 285 -55.93 -20.41 54.04
N LEU A 286 -56.15 -21.35 54.97
CA LEU A 286 -55.44 -22.65 55.02
C LEU A 286 -55.35 -23.42 53.69
N THR A 287 -56.29 -23.22 52.76
CA THR A 287 -56.40 -23.97 51.50
C THR A 287 -56.55 -23.08 50.26
N SER A 288 -56.23 -21.78 50.37
CA SER A 288 -56.28 -20.84 49.23
C SER A 288 -55.22 -19.76 49.28
N LEU A 289 -54.70 -19.43 48.10
CA LEU A 289 -53.62 -18.46 47.87
C LEU A 289 -54.16 -17.32 47.00
N LEU A 290 -54.02 -16.08 47.46
CA LEU A 290 -54.33 -14.90 46.66
C LEU A 290 -53.07 -14.48 45.91
N VAL A 291 -53.12 -14.48 44.58
CA VAL A 291 -52.04 -14.06 43.69
C VAL A 291 -52.46 -12.74 43.06
N MET A 292 -51.60 -11.73 43.11
CA MET A 292 -51.83 -10.38 42.56
C MET A 292 -50.64 -9.97 41.69
N TRP A 293 -50.86 -9.09 40.71
CA TRP A 293 -49.80 -8.53 39.87
C TRP A 293 -50.17 -7.14 39.35
N GLU A 294 -49.23 -6.46 38.70
CA GLU A 294 -49.48 -5.29 37.86
C GLU A 294 -49.34 -5.66 36.37
N ARG A 295 -49.94 -4.87 35.48
CA ARG A 295 -49.97 -5.18 34.04
C ARG A 295 -48.56 -5.17 33.43
N PRO A 296 -48.27 -6.02 32.42
CA PRO A 296 -47.01 -5.94 31.67
C PRO A 296 -46.73 -4.54 31.13
N ARG A 297 -45.53 -4.04 31.43
CA ARG A 297 -45.03 -2.72 31.02
C ARG A 297 -45.02 -2.47 29.52
N ALA A 298 -44.92 -3.53 28.71
CA ALA A 298 -45.00 -3.44 27.25
C ALA A 298 -45.83 -4.59 26.66
N VAL A 299 -46.63 -4.27 25.65
CA VAL A 299 -47.42 -5.20 24.85
C VAL A 299 -47.11 -4.90 23.38
N TYR A 300 -46.69 -5.92 22.62
CA TYR A 300 -45.90 -5.71 21.39
C TYR A 300 -46.71 -5.78 20.09
N ASP A 301 -47.59 -6.78 19.93
CA ASP A 301 -48.30 -7.05 18.66
C ASP A 301 -49.83 -7.24 18.80
N ALA A 302 -50.34 -7.59 19.98
CA ALA A 302 -51.76 -7.84 20.19
C ALA A 302 -52.18 -7.53 21.63
N GLY A 303 -53.41 -7.02 21.83
CA GLY A 303 -53.93 -6.74 23.16
C GLY A 303 -54.03 -8.00 24.02
N ILE A 304 -53.77 -7.86 25.32
CA ILE A 304 -53.97 -8.92 26.32
C ILE A 304 -55.45 -9.31 26.31
N GLU A 305 -55.73 -10.61 26.32
CA GLU A 305 -57.07 -11.18 26.45
C GLU A 305 -57.38 -11.51 27.92
N LYS A 306 -56.40 -12.11 28.61
CA LYS A 306 -56.46 -12.59 29.99
C LYS A 306 -55.07 -12.94 30.52
N TYR A 307 -54.97 -13.36 31.77
CA TYR A 307 -53.75 -13.91 32.36
C TYR A 307 -53.87 -15.41 32.62
N SER A 308 -52.70 -16.05 32.69
CA SER A 308 -52.51 -17.44 33.07
C SER A 308 -51.61 -17.50 34.30
N VAL A 309 -52.17 -17.95 35.42
CA VAL A 309 -51.44 -18.23 36.66
C VAL A 309 -51.17 -19.73 36.71
N THR A 310 -49.91 -20.13 36.64
CA THR A 310 -49.49 -21.53 36.80
C THR A 310 -48.94 -21.77 38.20
N TYR A 311 -49.30 -22.90 38.81
CA TYR A 311 -48.84 -23.27 40.14
C TYR A 311 -48.56 -24.77 40.26
N ARG A 312 -47.51 -25.11 41.01
CA ARG A 312 -47.07 -26.50 41.24
C ARG A 312 -46.44 -26.64 42.62
N LEU A 313 -46.25 -27.89 43.07
CA LEU A 313 -45.53 -28.17 44.31
C LEU A 313 -44.04 -27.83 44.17
N ALA A 314 -43.43 -27.26 45.22
CA ALA A 314 -42.02 -26.87 45.17
C ALA A 314 -41.05 -28.06 45.24
N GLN A 315 -41.50 -29.24 45.69
CA GLN A 315 -40.68 -30.44 45.85
C GLN A 315 -41.23 -31.61 45.04
N GLY A 316 -40.43 -32.12 44.10
CA GLY A 316 -40.75 -33.26 43.23
C GLY A 316 -40.75 -32.89 41.74
N GLU A 317 -39.89 -33.54 40.95
CA GLU A 317 -39.68 -33.24 39.52
C GLU A 317 -40.89 -33.61 38.64
N ASP A 318 -41.65 -34.65 39.01
CA ASP A 318 -42.94 -35.05 38.38
C ASP A 318 -44.18 -34.43 39.06
N SER A 319 -44.07 -33.21 39.61
CA SER A 319 -45.21 -32.54 40.24
C SER A 319 -46.19 -31.98 39.19
N ALA A 320 -47.45 -32.42 39.26
CA ALA A 320 -48.52 -31.93 38.38
C ALA A 320 -48.64 -30.40 38.49
N THR A 321 -48.52 -29.72 37.35
CA THR A 321 -48.68 -28.27 37.26
C THR A 321 -50.13 -27.94 36.93
N PHE A 322 -50.72 -27.05 37.71
CA PHE A 322 -52.09 -26.56 37.55
C PHE A 322 -52.08 -25.17 36.92
N GLN A 323 -53.14 -24.84 36.19
CA GLN A 323 -53.30 -23.57 35.49
C GLN A 323 -54.66 -22.97 35.87
N TYR A 324 -54.64 -21.70 36.28
CA TYR A 324 -55.81 -20.85 36.42
C TYR A 324 -55.76 -19.78 35.32
N LEU A 325 -56.89 -19.51 34.68
CA LEU A 325 -57.05 -18.46 33.67
C LEU A 325 -58.02 -17.41 34.21
N THR A 326 -57.72 -16.13 34.00
CA THR A 326 -58.66 -15.04 34.33
C THR A 326 -59.74 -14.89 33.26
N ASP A 327 -60.84 -14.22 33.60
CA ASP A 327 -61.98 -14.03 32.68
C ASP A 327 -61.72 -12.90 31.67
N GLY A 328 -60.87 -11.92 32.01
CA GLY A 328 -60.43 -10.85 31.10
C GLY A 328 -59.06 -10.25 31.43
N ASP A 329 -58.71 -9.19 30.70
CA ASP A 329 -57.43 -8.48 30.81
C ASP A 329 -57.36 -7.54 32.03
N GLN A 330 -58.49 -7.08 32.56
CA GLN A 330 -58.57 -6.21 33.73
C GLN A 330 -58.29 -6.95 35.05
N ASP A 331 -58.39 -8.28 35.03
CA ASP A 331 -58.28 -9.14 36.21
C ASP A 331 -56.80 -9.36 36.58
N VAL A 332 -56.21 -8.39 37.27
CA VAL A 332 -54.81 -8.44 37.72
C VAL A 332 -54.61 -9.21 39.03
N GLY A 333 -55.43 -10.23 39.25
CA GLY A 333 -55.40 -11.08 40.44
C GLY A 333 -56.21 -12.37 40.29
N ALA A 334 -55.84 -13.40 41.07
CA ALA A 334 -56.46 -14.71 41.08
C ALA A 334 -56.48 -15.31 42.49
N MET A 335 -57.58 -15.95 42.88
CA MET A 335 -57.67 -16.73 44.12
C MET A 335 -57.61 -18.23 43.80
N LEU A 336 -56.45 -18.83 44.02
CA LEU A 336 -56.24 -20.27 43.84
C LEU A 336 -56.83 -21.01 45.04
N GLN A 337 -57.61 -22.06 44.81
CA GLN A 337 -58.34 -22.82 45.85
C GLN A 337 -57.97 -24.31 45.82
N ASP A 338 -58.50 -25.09 46.77
CA ASP A 338 -58.23 -26.52 46.98
C ASP A 338 -56.74 -26.89 47.18
N LEU A 339 -55.94 -25.93 47.67
CA LEU A 339 -54.53 -26.14 48.01
C LEU A 339 -54.40 -26.91 49.33
N LYS A 340 -53.34 -27.72 49.46
CA LYS A 340 -52.99 -28.38 50.73
C LYS A 340 -52.29 -27.39 51.67
N ALA A 341 -52.81 -27.29 52.90
CA ALA A 341 -52.15 -26.61 54.02
C ALA A 341 -50.78 -27.24 54.35
N ASN A 342 -49.88 -26.47 54.97
CA ASN A 342 -48.49 -26.90 55.27
C ASN A 342 -47.81 -27.54 54.05
N THR A 343 -47.73 -26.79 52.94
CA THR A 343 -47.09 -27.24 51.70
C THR A 343 -46.62 -26.02 50.90
N SER A 344 -45.41 -26.11 50.35
CA SER A 344 -44.79 -25.08 49.51
C SER A 344 -45.24 -25.20 48.05
N TYR A 345 -45.69 -24.09 47.46
CA TYR A 345 -46.04 -23.98 46.04
C TYR A 345 -45.16 -22.96 45.34
N VAL A 346 -44.79 -23.25 44.09
CA VAL A 346 -44.17 -22.30 43.17
C VAL A 346 -45.25 -21.79 42.23
N VAL A 347 -45.35 -20.46 42.10
CA VAL A 347 -46.33 -19.74 41.29
C VAL A 347 -45.62 -18.90 40.23
N GLN A 348 -46.19 -18.84 39.03
CA GLN A 348 -45.78 -17.91 37.96
C GLN A 348 -47.02 -17.32 37.27
N VAL A 349 -46.89 -16.11 36.73
CA VAL A 349 -47.96 -15.42 35.99
C VAL A 349 -47.45 -15.03 34.61
N VAL A 350 -48.29 -15.19 33.59
CA VAL A 350 -48.01 -14.78 32.21
C VAL A 350 -49.27 -14.23 31.55
N ALA A 351 -49.13 -13.20 30.71
CA ALA A 351 -50.23 -12.69 29.91
C ALA A 351 -50.55 -13.63 28.74
N VAL A 352 -51.81 -13.71 28.35
CA VAL A 352 -52.28 -14.40 27.14
C VAL A 352 -52.96 -13.37 26.27
N CYS A 353 -52.46 -13.15 25.05
CA CYS A 353 -52.97 -12.13 24.15
C CYS A 353 -53.99 -12.69 23.16
N THR A 354 -54.81 -11.78 22.62
CA THR A 354 -55.93 -12.03 21.69
C THR A 354 -55.58 -12.74 20.37
N ASN A 355 -54.29 -12.97 20.10
CA ASN A 355 -53.77 -13.78 18.98
C ASN A 355 -53.35 -15.20 19.39
N GLY A 356 -53.61 -15.61 20.65
CA GLY A 356 -53.26 -16.92 21.20
C GLY A 356 -51.80 -17.06 21.66
N LEU A 357 -51.00 -15.99 21.59
CA LEU A 357 -49.61 -15.99 22.08
C LEU A 357 -49.54 -15.65 23.57
N TYR A 358 -48.52 -16.16 24.23
CA TYR A 358 -48.22 -15.88 25.64
C TYR A 358 -47.18 -14.74 25.75
N GLY A 359 -47.19 -14.00 26.85
CA GLY A 359 -46.16 -13.01 27.17
C GLY A 359 -44.87 -13.64 27.71
N HIS A 360 -43.93 -12.82 28.18
CA HIS A 360 -42.86 -13.31 29.06
C HIS A 360 -43.47 -13.76 30.40
N VAL A 361 -42.90 -14.81 31.00
CA VAL A 361 -43.39 -15.39 32.26
C VAL A 361 -42.68 -14.71 33.42
N SER A 362 -43.42 -14.41 34.50
CA SER A 362 -42.83 -13.84 35.73
C SER A 362 -41.76 -14.74 36.35
N GLU A 363 -40.92 -14.16 37.22
CA GLU A 363 -40.08 -14.92 38.14
C GLU A 363 -40.89 -15.93 38.96
N GLN A 364 -40.21 -16.98 39.45
CA GLN A 364 -40.81 -18.04 40.27
C GLN A 364 -40.95 -17.61 41.72
N LEU A 365 -42.18 -17.30 42.13
CA LEU A 365 -42.50 -16.97 43.52
C LEU A 365 -42.84 -18.25 44.30
N SER A 366 -42.09 -18.54 45.36
CA SER A 366 -42.32 -19.69 46.25
C SER A 366 -43.07 -19.24 47.50
N VAL A 367 -44.20 -19.90 47.81
CA VAL A 367 -45.06 -19.55 48.96
C VAL A 367 -45.39 -20.79 49.79
N ASP A 368 -45.28 -20.68 51.10
CA ASP A 368 -45.61 -21.74 52.05
C ASP A 368 -47.03 -21.57 52.61
N MET A 369 -47.90 -22.56 52.38
CA MET A 369 -49.25 -22.54 52.97
C MET A 369 -49.20 -22.76 54.49
N PRO A 370 -49.88 -21.93 55.30
CA PRO A 370 -49.72 -21.92 56.76
C PRO A 370 -50.34 -23.13 57.47
N PHE A 371 -50.02 -23.26 58.76
CA PHE A 371 -50.55 -24.30 59.66
C PHE A 371 -51.89 -23.93 60.33
N GLU A 372 -52.14 -22.63 60.53
CA GLU A 372 -53.37 -22.08 61.11
C GLU A 372 -53.91 -20.96 60.22
N ASP A 373 -55.21 -20.66 60.36
CA ASP A 373 -55.94 -19.80 59.42
C ASP A 373 -55.64 -18.30 59.70
N PRO A 374 -55.13 -17.51 58.73
CA PRO A 374 -54.63 -16.15 58.97
C PRO A 374 -55.65 -15.20 59.62
N GLY A 375 -56.95 -15.44 59.41
CA GLY A 375 -58.04 -14.63 59.98
C GLY A 375 -58.41 -14.92 61.44
N LYS A 376 -57.61 -15.66 62.22
CA LYS A 376 -57.99 -16.11 63.59
C LYS A 376 -56.97 -15.96 64.72
N THR A 377 -56.11 -14.94 64.68
CA THR A 377 -55.33 -14.49 65.85
C THR A 377 -55.53 -13.00 66.14
N ASP A 378 -56.21 -12.69 67.25
CA ASP A 378 -56.48 -11.32 67.69
C ASP A 378 -55.34 -10.79 68.57
N ASN A 379 -54.71 -9.71 68.11
CA ASN A 379 -53.81 -8.80 68.84
C ASN A 379 -52.63 -9.41 69.65
N ARG A 380 -51.45 -9.43 69.02
CA ARG A 380 -50.33 -8.48 69.30
C ARG A 380 -49.04 -8.93 68.61
N ASP A 381 -48.57 -8.17 67.61
CA ASP A 381 -47.12 -7.99 67.39
C ASP A 381 -46.80 -6.76 66.51
N TYR A 382 -45.53 -6.59 66.09
CA TYR A 382 -44.88 -5.32 65.76
C TYR A 382 -44.72 -5.00 64.24
N PHE A 383 -44.58 -3.70 63.94
CA PHE A 383 -44.36 -3.03 62.63
C PHE A 383 -45.57 -3.05 61.65
N THR A 384 -46.06 -1.95 61.05
CA THR A 384 -45.49 -1.02 60.02
C THR A 384 -45.03 -1.76 58.76
N ILE A 385 -45.36 -1.40 57.50
CA ILE A 385 -45.88 -0.17 56.83
C ILE A 385 -46.89 -0.69 55.75
N THR A 386 -48.01 -0.09 55.31
CA THR A 386 -48.30 1.25 54.73
C THR A 386 -49.81 1.35 54.43
N GLU A 387 -50.37 2.54 54.26
CA GLU A 387 -51.54 2.74 53.36
C GLU A 387 -51.17 3.73 52.25
N ARG A 388 -51.44 3.37 50.99
CA ARG A 388 -51.58 4.37 49.91
C ARG A 388 -52.89 5.12 50.16
N THR A 389 -52.91 6.43 49.89
CA THR A 389 -54.14 7.12 49.51
C THR A 389 -53.97 7.68 48.11
N GLU A 390 -54.50 6.95 47.15
CA GLU A 390 -54.83 7.47 45.83
C GLU A 390 -56.09 8.36 45.92
N ARG A 391 -56.34 9.11 44.83
CA ARG A 391 -57.46 10.05 44.59
C ARG A 391 -57.26 11.49 45.14
N ASP A 392 -57.76 12.52 44.46
CA ASP A 392 -58.63 12.51 43.27
C ASP A 392 -58.28 13.58 42.20
N SER A 393 -58.94 13.36 41.07
CA SER A 393 -59.12 14.10 39.82
C SER A 393 -59.05 15.65 39.77
N GLU A 394 -58.55 16.12 38.62
CA GLU A 394 -59.09 17.19 37.74
C GLU A 394 -58.81 18.72 37.93
N GLU A 395 -58.73 19.35 36.75
CA GLU A 395 -59.04 20.73 36.31
C GLU A 395 -58.25 22.01 36.73
N GLU A 396 -57.70 22.64 35.67
CA GLU A 396 -57.77 24.07 35.29
C GLU A 396 -56.94 25.23 35.92
N GLU A 397 -56.75 26.23 35.02
CA GLU A 397 -56.29 27.63 35.12
C GLU A 397 -54.86 28.04 35.60
N GLU A 398 -54.34 29.09 34.94
CA GLU A 398 -53.21 29.93 35.37
C GLU A 398 -53.70 31.03 36.37
N PRO A 399 -52.96 32.13 36.66
CA PRO A 399 -51.52 32.37 36.84
C PRO A 399 -51.21 33.05 38.22
N VAL A 400 -50.05 33.72 38.32
CA VAL A 400 -49.74 34.96 39.10
C VAL A 400 -48.71 34.86 40.24
N ALA A 401 -47.53 35.41 39.90
CA ALA A 401 -46.38 35.87 40.68
C ALA A 401 -46.58 36.42 42.13
N GLY A 402 -45.54 36.26 42.97
CA GLY A 402 -45.50 36.89 44.30
C GLY A 402 -44.18 36.92 45.10
N LYS A 403 -43.19 37.71 44.65
CA LYS A 403 -42.16 38.41 45.49
C LYS A 403 -41.17 37.64 46.39
N GLU A 404 -39.90 37.77 45.99
CA GLU A 404 -38.69 38.15 46.78
C GLU A 404 -38.90 38.87 48.14
N PRO A 405 -37.92 38.86 49.10
CA PRO A 405 -36.72 39.70 48.91
C PRO A 405 -35.37 39.28 49.58
N SER A 406 -34.26 39.62 48.89
CA SER A 406 -32.92 40.01 49.44
C SER A 406 -32.09 39.02 50.29
N THR A 407 -30.75 38.92 50.25
CA THR A 407 -29.61 39.42 49.41
C THR A 407 -28.42 38.41 49.61
N ARG A 408 -27.14 38.52 49.19
CA ARG A 408 -26.22 39.60 48.75
C ARG A 408 -25.01 38.99 47.97
N GLY A 409 -24.19 39.80 47.29
CA GLY A 409 -22.84 39.40 46.80
C GLY A 409 -21.75 39.51 47.88
N GLN A 410 -20.44 39.36 47.65
CA GLN A 410 -19.53 39.48 46.47
C GLN A 410 -18.27 38.58 46.71
N HIS A 411 -17.25 38.33 45.85
CA HIS A 411 -16.82 38.86 44.53
C HIS A 411 -15.91 37.85 43.73
N LEU A 412 -15.14 38.36 42.74
CA LEU A 412 -14.04 37.73 41.94
C LEU A 412 -12.72 38.55 42.18
N PRO A 413 -11.48 38.27 41.64
CA PRO A 413 -11.10 37.48 40.45
C PRO A 413 -9.74 36.67 40.40
N VAL A 414 -9.65 35.75 39.42
CA VAL A 414 -8.54 35.35 38.47
C VAL A 414 -7.03 35.67 38.73
N HIS A 415 -6.11 34.65 38.69
CA HIS A 415 -4.92 34.51 37.77
C HIS A 415 -3.76 33.52 38.18
N GLN A 416 -3.28 32.74 37.19
CA GLN A 416 -1.89 32.25 36.86
C GLN A 416 -0.84 31.68 37.88
N GLY A 417 -0.16 30.60 37.44
CA GLY A 417 1.17 30.09 37.87
C GLY A 417 1.34 28.60 37.48
N LYS A 418 2.28 28.09 36.65
CA LYS A 418 3.76 28.16 36.50
C LYS A 418 4.62 27.31 37.48
N ALA A 419 4.72 26.01 37.15
CA ALA A 419 5.94 25.20 36.99
C ALA A 419 6.94 24.88 38.14
N GLN A 420 7.33 23.59 38.13
CA GLN A 420 8.71 23.04 38.23
C GLN A 420 9.19 22.31 39.52
N CYS A 421 9.68 21.09 39.27
CA CYS A 421 10.60 20.14 39.93
C CYS A 421 11.40 20.61 41.19
N CYS A 422 11.86 19.71 42.08
CA CYS A 422 12.71 18.55 41.76
C CYS A 422 12.81 17.46 42.87
N ALA A 423 13.67 16.45 42.69
CA ALA A 423 13.81 15.25 43.54
C ALA A 423 15.27 14.74 43.69
N CYS A 424 15.53 13.87 44.68
CA CYS A 424 16.70 12.96 44.81
C CYS A 424 16.32 11.77 45.73
N ARG A 425 16.80 10.50 45.64
CA ARG A 425 18.08 9.87 45.20
C ARG A 425 19.24 10.03 46.21
N ILE A 426 20.13 9.06 46.48
CA ILE A 426 20.31 7.65 46.03
C ILE A 426 21.23 6.89 47.03
N GLY A 427 21.34 5.55 46.94
CA GLY A 427 22.58 4.82 47.30
C GLY A 427 22.40 3.39 47.85
N GLU A 428 23.31 2.44 47.60
CA GLU A 428 24.37 2.36 46.57
C GLU A 428 24.91 0.91 46.45
N ASN A 429 25.33 0.47 45.25
CA ASN A 429 26.55 -0.34 45.04
C ASN A 429 26.86 -0.59 43.54
N TYR A 430 28.03 -0.07 43.13
CA TYR A 430 28.94 -0.34 41.98
C TYR A 430 28.59 -1.46 40.97
N ILE A 431 28.90 -1.32 39.66
CA ILE A 431 30.26 -1.11 39.09
C ILE A 431 30.26 -0.23 37.81
N VAL A 432 31.13 0.81 37.81
CA VAL A 432 32.09 1.27 36.77
C VAL A 432 31.81 0.80 35.31
N CYS A 433 31.69 1.61 34.25
CA CYS A 433 32.12 2.99 33.92
C CYS A 433 31.32 3.51 32.68
N LEU A 434 31.48 4.71 32.08
CA LEU A 434 32.28 5.92 32.34
C LEU A 434 31.54 7.13 31.70
N VAL A 435 31.18 8.17 32.47
CA VAL A 435 30.95 9.54 31.93
C VAL A 435 31.48 10.57 32.93
N CYS A 436 32.24 11.54 32.45
CA CYS A 436 32.77 12.70 33.19
C CYS A 436 32.48 13.97 32.37
N SER A 437 32.32 15.18 32.94
CA SER A 437 32.18 15.60 34.35
C SER A 437 31.80 17.09 34.43
N SER A 438 31.69 17.64 35.66
CA SER A 438 31.68 19.07 36.03
C SER A 438 30.31 19.82 35.92
N LEU A 439 29.78 20.55 36.93
CA LEU A 439 30.21 20.82 38.32
C LEU A 439 29.03 20.84 39.36
N PHE A 440 29.19 20.11 40.50
CA PHE A 440 29.19 20.53 41.92
C PHE A 440 28.48 21.86 42.41
N PRO A 441 28.13 22.05 43.72
CA PRO A 441 27.69 21.12 44.83
C PRO A 441 26.65 21.77 45.84
N PRO A 442 26.59 21.51 47.20
CA PRO A 442 26.23 20.33 48.03
C PRO A 442 25.18 20.58 49.21
N LEU A 443 25.03 19.63 50.17
CA LEU A 443 24.51 19.70 51.59
C LEU A 443 22.98 19.60 51.89
N THR A 444 22.42 18.98 52.96
CA THR A 444 22.78 17.83 53.89
C THR A 444 21.59 17.37 54.77
N GLU A 445 21.67 16.16 55.38
CA GLU A 445 20.91 15.62 56.57
C GLU A 445 19.37 15.38 56.50
N ALA A 446 18.71 14.48 57.28
CA ALA A 446 19.09 13.21 57.97
C ALA A 446 17.88 12.42 58.57
N SER A 447 17.96 11.07 58.65
CA SER A 447 17.18 10.14 59.52
C SER A 447 15.66 9.92 59.21
N ASN A 448 14.93 8.87 59.65
CA ASN A 448 15.25 7.68 60.48
C ASN A 448 14.23 6.50 60.32
N SER A 449 14.65 5.23 60.58
CA SER A 449 13.84 4.03 61.00
C SER A 449 12.61 3.53 60.17
N SER A 450 12.21 2.24 60.10
CA SER A 450 12.81 0.92 60.42
C SER A 450 11.84 -0.24 60.05
N HIS A 451 12.34 -1.45 59.72
CA HIS A 451 11.77 -2.83 59.96
C HIS A 451 10.24 -3.11 59.90
N GLU A 452 9.68 -4.22 59.42
CA GLU A 452 10.09 -5.45 58.67
C GLU A 452 8.77 -6.26 58.38
N SER A 453 8.61 -7.48 57.83
CA SER A 453 9.46 -8.55 57.26
C SER A 453 8.57 -9.55 56.46
N ARG A 454 9.13 -10.32 55.51
CA ARG A 454 8.99 -11.81 55.35
C ARG A 454 9.37 -12.31 53.95
N VAL A 455 9.80 -13.58 53.87
CA VAL A 455 10.44 -14.21 52.69
C VAL A 455 9.55 -15.28 52.05
N GLY A 456 9.58 -15.35 50.71
CA GLY A 456 9.15 -16.49 49.89
C GLY A 456 10.11 -16.67 48.71
N LEU A 457 10.47 -17.91 48.36
CA LEU A 457 11.69 -18.20 47.59
C LEU A 457 11.43 -19.00 46.29
N ALA A 458 12.27 -18.71 45.29
CA ALA A 458 12.59 -19.49 44.09
C ALA A 458 11.49 -19.75 43.03
N ARG A 459 11.70 -19.18 41.83
CA ARG A 459 12.32 -19.91 40.71
C ARG A 459 12.80 -18.95 39.61
N GLU A 460 13.86 -19.34 38.90
CA GLU A 460 14.44 -18.56 37.80
C GLU A 460 13.69 -18.81 36.47
N ARG A 461 13.61 -17.76 35.64
CA ARG A 461 13.36 -17.88 34.19
C ARG A 461 13.95 -16.68 33.45
N GLU A 462 14.22 -16.84 32.16
CA GLU A 462 15.08 -15.94 31.39
C GLU A 462 14.52 -14.51 31.25
N ARG A 463 15.36 -13.50 31.49
CA ARG A 463 15.03 -12.12 31.14
C ARG A 463 15.52 -11.80 29.73
N ARG A 464 14.62 -11.84 28.74
CA ARG A 464 14.76 -11.02 27.54
C ARG A 464 14.73 -9.55 27.97
N ALA A 465 15.66 -8.74 27.49
CA ALA A 465 15.69 -7.31 27.78
C ALA A 465 14.65 -6.58 26.91
N MET A 466 13.45 -6.33 27.44
CA MET A 466 12.51 -5.39 26.84
C MET A 466 13.05 -3.96 26.98
N VAL A 467 13.27 -3.29 25.84
CA VAL A 467 13.43 -1.83 25.81
C VAL A 467 12.02 -1.20 25.81
N PRO A 468 11.66 -0.32 26.76
CA PRO A 468 10.33 0.28 26.78
C PRO A 468 10.10 1.23 25.59
N LEU A 469 8.91 1.19 24.96
CA LEU A 469 8.57 2.05 23.81
C LEU A 469 8.75 3.56 24.08
N ALA A 470 8.68 4.00 25.34
CA ALA A 470 8.96 5.39 25.73
C ALA A 470 10.39 5.87 25.37
N VAL A 471 11.36 4.94 25.28
CA VAL A 471 12.73 5.23 24.81
C VAL A 471 12.74 5.48 23.29
N ILE A 472 11.91 4.76 22.53
CA ILE A 472 11.80 4.94 21.07
C ILE A 472 11.14 6.30 20.78
N SER A 473 10.04 6.61 21.46
CA SER A 473 9.35 7.90 21.33
C SER A 473 10.28 9.10 21.57
N THR A 474 11.17 9.02 22.57
CA THR A 474 12.16 10.08 22.86
C THR A 474 13.38 10.09 21.93
N LEU A 475 13.67 8.99 21.22
CA LEU A 475 14.69 8.93 20.17
C LEU A 475 14.23 9.50 18.82
N THR A 476 12.94 9.73 18.58
CA THR A 476 12.45 10.34 17.31
C THR A 476 13.06 11.72 17.01
N PHE A 477 13.51 12.44 18.04
CA PHE A 477 14.21 13.74 17.93
C PHE A 477 15.75 13.63 17.87
N LEU A 478 16.33 12.44 18.06
CA LEU A 478 17.77 12.21 18.12
C LEU A 478 18.15 11.04 17.19
N GLY A 479 18.66 11.37 16.00
CA GLY A 479 18.89 10.40 14.91
C GLY A 479 19.61 9.12 15.34
N LEU A 480 19.10 7.98 14.86
CA LEU A 480 19.62 6.66 15.23
C LEU A 480 21.04 6.49 14.72
N ILE A 481 21.96 6.05 15.58
CA ILE A 481 23.32 5.70 15.19
C ILE A 481 23.25 4.57 14.16
N VAL A 482 24.06 4.65 13.08
CA VAL A 482 24.05 3.71 11.94
C VAL A 482 24.02 2.21 12.35
N LEU A 483 24.74 1.81 13.40
CA LEU A 483 24.75 0.42 13.90
C LEU A 483 23.47 -0.01 14.66
N GLN A 484 22.68 0.95 15.14
CA GLN A 484 21.36 0.72 15.72
C GLN A 484 20.30 0.73 14.61
N PHE A 485 20.41 1.61 13.62
CA PHE A 485 19.49 1.72 12.49
C PHE A 485 19.28 0.39 11.76
N VAL A 486 20.36 -0.35 11.42
CA VAL A 486 20.25 -1.67 10.78
C VAL A 486 19.44 -2.68 11.61
N LYS A 487 19.59 -2.66 12.95
CA LYS A 487 18.84 -3.54 13.85
C LYS A 487 17.37 -3.13 13.95
N HIS A 488 17.11 -1.82 14.03
CA HIS A 488 15.77 -1.25 14.07
C HIS A 488 14.98 -1.55 12.79
N VAL A 489 15.57 -1.36 11.61
CA VAL A 489 14.93 -1.76 10.33
C VAL A 489 14.65 -3.27 10.28
N THR A 490 15.58 -4.09 10.78
CA THR A 490 15.35 -5.54 10.93
C THR A 490 14.16 -5.83 11.85
N GLU A 491 14.02 -5.11 12.96
CA GLU A 491 12.93 -5.25 13.93
C GLU A 491 11.58 -4.76 13.37
N LEU A 492 11.55 -3.66 12.59
CA LEU A 492 10.35 -3.16 11.92
C LEU A 492 9.79 -4.19 10.93
N HIS A 493 10.65 -4.84 10.13
CA HIS A 493 10.27 -5.96 9.25
C HIS A 493 9.75 -7.17 10.03
N HIS A 494 10.42 -7.58 11.12
CA HIS A 494 9.97 -8.72 11.93
C HIS A 494 8.66 -8.48 12.71
N THR A 495 8.20 -7.23 12.81
CA THR A 495 7.01 -6.84 13.61
C THR A 495 5.91 -6.17 12.79
N ASN A 496 6.06 -6.09 11.45
CA ASN A 496 5.20 -5.33 10.54
C ASN A 496 4.85 -3.92 11.09
N ALA A 497 5.84 -3.25 11.67
CA ALA A 497 5.62 -1.98 12.38
C ALA A 497 5.70 -0.74 11.49
N PHE A 498 6.15 -0.88 10.23
CA PHE A 498 6.27 0.22 9.27
C PHE A 498 4.96 0.97 9.03
N SER A 499 3.81 0.28 8.97
CA SER A 499 2.51 0.89 8.72
C SER A 499 2.16 1.93 9.77
N ARG A 500 2.38 1.60 11.05
CA ARG A 500 2.15 2.52 12.19
C ARG A 500 3.09 3.72 12.17
N GLU A 501 4.37 3.53 11.81
CA GLU A 501 5.28 4.66 11.63
C GLU A 501 4.85 5.58 10.48
N PHE A 502 4.39 4.99 9.38
CA PHE A 502 3.97 5.73 8.20
C PHE A 502 2.64 6.46 8.42
N GLU A 503 1.70 5.88 9.17
CA GLU A 503 0.46 6.53 9.63
C GLU A 503 0.74 7.83 10.41
N GLU A 504 1.68 7.83 11.36
CA GLU A 504 2.07 9.07 12.06
C GLU A 504 2.58 10.16 11.10
N VAL A 505 3.25 9.75 10.02
CA VAL A 505 3.78 10.67 8.99
C VAL A 505 2.65 11.19 8.08
N GLN A 506 1.52 10.47 7.95
CA GLN A 506 0.33 10.93 7.25
C GLN A 506 -0.48 11.97 8.03
N VAL A 507 -0.63 11.80 9.35
CA VAL A 507 -1.42 12.72 10.20
C VAL A 507 -0.70 14.07 10.43
N CYS A 508 0.64 14.05 10.51
CA CYS A 508 1.45 15.19 10.93
C CYS A 508 1.19 16.56 10.23
N PRO A 509 0.85 16.68 8.93
CA PRO A 509 0.67 17.99 8.29
C PRO A 509 -0.69 18.67 8.54
N VAL A 510 -1.68 17.96 9.09
CA VAL A 510 -3.11 18.38 9.03
C VAL A 510 -3.40 19.65 9.85
N ASP A 511 -2.78 19.80 11.02
CA ASP A 511 -3.05 20.91 11.95
C ASP A 511 -2.38 22.25 11.59
N LEU A 512 -1.55 22.30 10.53
CA LEU A 512 -0.68 23.44 10.24
C LEU A 512 -1.32 24.57 9.41
N GLY A 513 -2.59 24.42 8.99
CA GLY A 513 -3.33 25.49 8.29
C GLY A 513 -2.74 25.94 6.94
N ILE A 514 -2.08 25.02 6.22
CA ILE A 514 -1.29 25.33 5.03
C ILE A 514 -2.19 25.60 3.80
N THR A 515 -2.04 26.76 3.16
CA THR A 515 -2.85 27.17 2.00
C THR A 515 -2.31 26.67 0.65
N THR A 516 -3.21 26.58 -0.34
CA THR A 516 -2.94 26.13 -1.73
C THR A 516 -3.63 27.05 -2.76
N ASP A 517 -3.89 28.29 -2.40
CA ASP A 517 -4.72 29.27 -3.11
C ASP A 517 -4.15 29.57 -4.50
N GLY A 518 -2.82 29.71 -4.61
CA GLY A 518 -2.15 29.88 -5.90
C GLY A 518 -2.33 28.67 -6.83
N SER A 519 -2.45 27.47 -6.28
CA SER A 519 -2.69 26.23 -7.03
C SER A 519 -4.17 26.03 -7.41
N ASN A 520 -5.08 26.55 -6.59
CA ASN A 520 -6.53 26.48 -6.79
C ASN A 520 -7.10 27.59 -7.69
N HIS A 521 -6.33 28.67 -7.92
CA HIS A 521 -6.73 29.79 -8.77
C HIS A 521 -7.16 29.31 -10.17
N PRO A 522 -8.29 29.78 -10.73
CA PRO A 522 -8.83 29.27 -12.00
C PRO A 522 -7.83 29.21 -13.15
N ASP A 523 -7.05 30.28 -13.33
CA ASP A 523 -6.03 30.40 -14.40
C ASP A 523 -4.85 29.42 -14.27
N ASN A 524 -4.70 28.78 -13.11
CA ASN A 524 -3.61 27.85 -12.81
C ASN A 524 -4.05 26.38 -12.81
N LYS A 525 -5.35 26.08 -12.81
CA LYS A 525 -5.86 24.69 -12.75
C LYS A 525 -5.36 23.83 -13.92
N ASN A 526 -5.25 24.41 -15.12
CA ASN A 526 -4.72 23.74 -16.32
C ASN A 526 -3.18 23.59 -16.33
N LYS A 527 -2.49 24.07 -15.28
CA LYS A 527 -1.06 23.85 -15.04
C LYS A 527 -0.80 22.72 -14.05
N ASN A 528 -1.83 22.20 -13.37
CA ASN A 528 -1.71 21.05 -12.46
C ASN A 528 -1.95 19.74 -13.23
N ARG A 529 -1.05 18.76 -13.08
CA ARG A 529 -1.21 17.43 -13.72
C ARG A 529 -2.27 16.56 -13.02
N TYR A 530 -2.54 16.82 -11.74
CA TYR A 530 -3.55 16.15 -10.92
C TYR A 530 -4.26 17.18 -10.04
N VAL A 531 -5.57 17.05 -9.83
CA VAL A 531 -6.37 18.05 -9.10
C VAL A 531 -6.09 18.05 -7.58
N ASN A 532 -5.65 16.93 -7.03
CA ASN A 532 -5.31 16.73 -5.61
C ASN A 532 -3.82 16.96 -5.27
N ILE A 533 -2.95 17.18 -6.26
CA ILE A 533 -1.52 17.44 -6.04
C ILE A 533 -1.22 18.92 -6.25
N LEU A 534 -1.27 19.69 -5.16
CA LEU A 534 -1.21 21.14 -5.17
C LEU A 534 0.08 21.65 -4.48
N ALA A 535 0.66 22.72 -5.01
CA ALA A 535 1.78 23.40 -4.39
C ALA A 535 1.32 24.34 -3.25
N TYR A 536 1.87 24.16 -2.06
CA TYR A 536 1.65 25.05 -0.89
C TYR A 536 2.19 26.47 -1.12
N ASP A 537 1.45 27.51 -0.76
CA ASP A 537 1.80 28.90 -1.14
C ASP A 537 3.06 29.47 -0.48
N HIS A 538 3.40 29.01 0.72
CA HIS A 538 4.55 29.50 1.48
C HIS A 538 5.89 28.98 0.92
N SER A 539 5.89 27.79 0.29
CA SER A 539 7.06 27.09 -0.23
C SER A 539 7.07 26.99 -1.77
N ARG A 540 5.98 27.32 -2.47
CA ARG A 540 5.91 27.22 -3.93
C ARG A 540 6.97 28.09 -4.60
N VAL A 541 7.54 27.57 -5.68
CA VAL A 541 8.41 28.35 -6.56
C VAL A 541 7.54 29.42 -7.25
N ARG A 542 8.07 30.65 -7.34
CA ARG A 542 7.38 31.78 -7.96
C ARG A 542 8.20 32.28 -9.15
N LEU A 543 7.58 32.32 -10.31
CA LEU A 543 8.21 32.73 -11.57
C LEU A 543 8.10 34.24 -11.78
N SER A 544 9.07 34.83 -12.46
CA SER A 544 9.07 36.28 -12.73
C SER A 544 7.93 36.65 -13.68
N THR A 545 7.11 37.63 -13.29
CA THR A 545 5.99 38.13 -14.10
C THR A 545 6.53 38.84 -15.35
N GLN A 546 6.46 38.19 -16.51
CA GLN A 546 6.85 38.79 -17.78
C GLN A 546 5.62 39.41 -18.43
N ALA A 547 5.72 40.67 -18.89
CA ALA A 547 4.61 41.32 -19.60
C ALA A 547 4.46 40.70 -20.99
N ASP A 548 3.67 39.62 -21.08
CA ASP A 548 3.29 39.00 -22.35
C ASP A 548 2.24 39.86 -23.07
N LYS A 549 2.18 39.77 -24.40
CA LYS A 549 1.38 40.70 -25.23
C LYS A 549 -0.13 40.67 -24.91
N ASP A 550 -0.62 39.54 -24.43
CA ASP A 550 -2.02 39.32 -24.05
C ASP A 550 -2.28 39.47 -22.53
N GLY A 551 -1.27 39.86 -21.75
CA GLY A 551 -1.36 40.06 -20.30
C GLY A 551 -1.38 38.79 -19.43
N LYS A 552 -1.40 37.58 -20.01
CA LYS A 552 -1.68 36.30 -19.33
C LYS A 552 -0.49 35.62 -18.61
N SER A 553 0.51 36.38 -18.13
CA SER A 553 1.65 35.78 -17.38
C SER A 553 1.38 35.68 -15.88
N GLY A 554 0.89 34.53 -15.42
CA GLY A 554 0.96 34.16 -13.99
C GLY A 554 2.39 33.90 -13.49
N ASP A 555 2.57 33.98 -12.17
CA ASP A 555 3.81 33.61 -11.44
C ASP A 555 3.88 32.11 -11.08
N TYR A 556 2.85 31.34 -11.43
CA TYR A 556 2.63 30.00 -10.92
C TYR A 556 3.25 28.89 -11.77
N ILE A 557 3.86 27.93 -11.05
CA ILE A 557 4.18 26.58 -11.49
C ILE A 557 3.92 25.61 -10.32
N ASN A 558 3.47 24.39 -10.60
CA ASN A 558 3.27 23.36 -9.57
C ASN A 558 4.61 22.73 -9.16
N ALA A 559 5.34 23.47 -8.33
CA ALA A 559 6.61 23.06 -7.75
C ALA A 559 6.84 23.77 -6.41
N ASN A 560 7.49 23.10 -5.46
CA ASN A 560 7.86 23.65 -4.15
C ASN A 560 9.37 23.52 -3.93
N TYR A 561 9.96 24.50 -3.25
CA TYR A 561 11.28 24.28 -2.65
C TYR A 561 11.16 23.23 -1.54
N VAL A 562 12.15 22.34 -1.47
CA VAL A 562 12.27 21.35 -0.41
C VAL A 562 13.69 21.40 0.15
N ASP A 563 13.81 21.38 1.47
CA ASP A 563 15.10 21.34 2.16
C ASP A 563 15.81 19.98 1.97
N GLY A 564 17.13 20.00 2.08
CA GLY A 564 17.94 18.80 2.25
C GLY A 564 18.71 18.85 3.55
N PHE A 565 19.37 17.74 3.88
CA PHE A 565 20.26 17.68 5.04
C PHE A 565 21.27 18.84 5.04
N ASN A 566 21.29 19.62 6.13
CA ASN A 566 22.07 20.84 6.35
C ASN A 566 22.03 21.91 5.23
N LYS A 567 21.05 21.88 4.30
CA LYS A 567 20.96 22.83 3.17
C LYS A 567 19.50 23.17 2.86
N SER A 568 19.03 24.32 3.34
CA SER A 568 17.67 24.77 3.03
C SER A 568 17.49 25.05 1.54
N ARG A 569 16.30 24.72 1.00
CA ARG A 569 15.98 24.77 -0.43
C ARG A 569 17.01 24.04 -1.30
N ALA A 570 17.50 22.88 -0.85
CA ALA A 570 18.43 22.06 -1.62
C ALA A 570 17.82 21.55 -2.92
N TYR A 571 16.50 21.35 -2.94
CA TYR A 571 15.74 20.79 -4.06
C TYR A 571 14.56 21.69 -4.45
N ILE A 572 14.05 21.46 -5.66
CA ILE A 572 12.70 21.82 -6.07
C ILE A 572 11.96 20.53 -6.41
N ALA A 573 10.94 20.17 -5.63
CA ALA A 573 10.04 19.07 -5.94
C ALA A 573 8.94 19.58 -6.89
N ALA A 574 8.91 19.07 -8.12
CA ALA A 574 8.01 19.54 -9.18
C ALA A 574 7.22 18.37 -9.79
N GLN A 575 6.04 18.65 -10.35
CA GLN A 575 5.36 17.68 -11.21
C GLN A 575 6.12 17.46 -12.53
N GLY A 576 5.87 16.34 -13.21
CA GLY A 576 6.29 16.13 -14.60
C GLY A 576 5.62 17.16 -15.52
N PRO A 577 6.38 17.98 -16.28
CA PRO A 577 5.82 19.06 -17.08
C PRO A 577 4.67 18.61 -18.00
N LEU A 578 3.66 19.46 -18.13
CA LEU A 578 2.61 19.33 -19.15
C LEU A 578 3.05 20.10 -20.40
N LYS A 579 2.50 19.76 -21.57
CA LYS A 579 2.73 20.56 -22.80
C LYS A 579 2.39 22.06 -22.62
N SER A 580 1.39 22.36 -21.78
CA SER A 580 1.00 23.73 -21.40
C SER A 580 1.99 24.43 -20.46
N SER A 581 2.85 23.69 -19.75
CA SER A 581 3.75 24.21 -18.72
C SER A 581 5.25 23.99 -19.01
N THR A 582 5.63 23.44 -20.18
CA THR A 582 7.04 23.25 -20.57
C THR A 582 7.82 24.57 -20.59
N VAL A 583 7.20 25.66 -21.06
CA VAL A 583 7.82 27.01 -21.05
C VAL A 583 8.01 27.52 -19.61
N ASP A 584 7.04 27.27 -18.71
CA ASP A 584 7.15 27.61 -17.30
C ASP A 584 8.24 26.78 -16.59
N PHE A 585 8.41 25.52 -16.97
CA PHE A 585 9.46 24.64 -16.43
C PHE A 585 10.86 25.12 -16.83
N TRP A 586 11.10 25.45 -18.10
CA TRP A 586 12.40 26.02 -18.50
C TRP A 586 12.63 27.44 -17.97
N ARG A 587 11.56 28.24 -17.80
CA ARG A 587 11.60 29.51 -17.06
C ARG A 587 12.05 29.27 -15.61
N MET A 588 11.51 28.26 -14.93
CA MET A 588 11.93 27.86 -13.58
C MET A 588 13.41 27.45 -13.52
N VAL A 589 13.85 26.54 -14.39
CA VAL A 589 15.24 26.06 -14.49
C VAL A 589 16.21 27.24 -14.67
N TRP A 590 15.86 28.21 -15.52
CA TRP A 590 16.65 29.41 -15.74
C TRP A 590 16.63 30.39 -14.55
N GLU A 591 15.46 30.69 -13.99
CA GLU A 591 15.34 31.68 -12.90
C GLU A 591 15.97 31.19 -11.60
N GLN A 592 15.90 29.88 -11.33
CA GLN A 592 16.41 29.25 -10.09
C GLN A 592 17.88 28.76 -10.21
N ASN A 593 18.57 29.04 -11.32
CA ASN A 593 19.94 28.60 -11.59
C ASN A 593 20.18 27.08 -11.45
N VAL A 594 19.22 26.29 -11.95
CA VAL A 594 19.25 24.82 -11.87
C VAL A 594 20.26 24.26 -12.87
N GLY A 595 21.29 23.57 -12.38
CA GLY A 595 22.26 22.84 -13.21
C GLY A 595 21.99 21.33 -13.30
N VAL A 596 21.17 20.77 -12.41
CA VAL A 596 20.84 19.34 -12.37
C VAL A 596 19.32 19.14 -12.28
N ILE A 597 18.79 18.27 -13.15
CA ILE A 597 17.39 17.83 -13.18
C ILE A 597 17.35 16.31 -12.96
N ILE A 598 16.49 15.85 -12.08
CA ILE A 598 16.26 14.43 -11.76
C ILE A 598 14.84 14.07 -12.21
N MET A 599 14.75 13.08 -13.10
CA MET A 599 13.49 12.58 -13.67
C MET A 599 13.35 11.10 -13.29
N ILE A 600 12.30 10.74 -12.55
CA ILE A 600 12.10 9.41 -11.98
C ILE A 600 10.77 8.81 -12.45
N THR A 601 10.54 8.85 -13.76
CA THR A 601 9.35 8.32 -14.43
C THR A 601 9.65 8.22 -15.92
N ASN A 602 9.11 7.19 -16.59
CA ASN A 602 9.08 7.18 -18.04
C ASN A 602 7.97 8.12 -18.55
N LEU A 603 7.99 8.47 -19.84
CA LEU A 603 6.95 9.33 -20.43
C LEU A 603 5.56 8.66 -20.40
N VAL A 604 5.55 7.34 -20.63
CA VAL A 604 4.38 6.47 -20.61
C VAL A 604 4.73 5.22 -19.80
N GLU A 605 3.79 4.79 -18.96
CA GLU A 605 3.91 3.66 -18.01
C GLU A 605 2.56 2.92 -18.04
N LYS A 606 2.53 1.61 -18.35
CA LYS A 606 1.31 0.81 -18.64
C LYS A 606 0.29 1.54 -19.54
N GLY A 607 0.77 2.16 -20.62
CA GLY A 607 -0.03 2.95 -21.56
C GLY A 607 -0.53 4.31 -21.02
N ARG A 608 -0.41 4.58 -19.71
CA ARG A 608 -0.81 5.84 -19.07
C ARG A 608 0.32 6.88 -19.19
N ARG A 609 0.02 8.08 -19.66
CA ARG A 609 0.97 9.20 -19.80
C ARG A 609 1.33 9.80 -18.43
N LYS A 610 2.57 9.63 -17.99
CA LYS A 610 3.07 10.11 -16.68
C LYS A 610 3.77 11.47 -16.80
N CYS A 611 4.55 11.69 -17.85
CA CYS A 611 5.21 12.96 -18.13
C CYS A 611 5.11 13.29 -19.62
N ASP A 612 4.98 14.57 -19.98
CA ASP A 612 5.21 14.98 -21.35
C ASP A 612 6.70 15.24 -21.56
N GLN A 613 7.18 15.01 -22.78
CA GLN A 613 8.56 15.29 -23.12
C GLN A 613 8.76 16.81 -23.18
N TYR A 614 9.76 17.30 -22.45
CA TYR A 614 10.10 18.71 -22.33
C TYR A 614 11.50 19.03 -22.86
N TRP A 615 12.13 18.10 -23.56
CA TRP A 615 13.44 18.26 -24.20
C TRP A 615 13.35 17.83 -25.67
N PRO A 616 14.18 18.38 -26.58
CA PRO A 616 14.12 18.05 -28.00
C PRO A 616 14.46 16.57 -28.26
N LEU A 617 13.85 15.98 -29.29
CA LEU A 617 14.32 14.73 -29.90
C LEU A 617 15.54 15.00 -30.79
N ASP A 618 15.48 16.09 -31.55
CA ASP A 618 16.56 16.58 -32.41
C ASP A 618 17.65 17.33 -31.63
N SER A 619 18.56 18.00 -32.35
CA SER A 619 19.66 18.76 -31.76
C SER A 619 19.23 19.96 -30.90
N GLN A 620 18.08 20.60 -31.19
CA GLN A 620 17.60 21.76 -30.44
C GLN A 620 16.09 22.06 -30.60
N GLU A 621 15.48 22.69 -29.60
CA GLU A 621 14.11 23.25 -29.63
C GLU A 621 14.04 24.55 -28.80
N GLU A 622 13.15 25.50 -29.16
CA GLU A 622 12.95 26.75 -28.41
C GLU A 622 11.61 26.76 -27.65
N TYR A 623 11.69 26.73 -26.31
CA TYR A 623 10.54 26.82 -25.43
C TYR A 623 10.26 28.29 -25.05
N GLY A 624 9.68 29.04 -26.00
CA GLY A 624 9.13 30.39 -25.84
C GLY A 624 10.13 31.54 -25.71
N GLY A 625 11.22 31.35 -24.98
CA GLY A 625 12.36 32.29 -24.89
C GLY A 625 13.66 31.63 -24.42
N PHE A 626 13.68 30.31 -24.51
CA PHE A 626 14.68 29.41 -23.95
C PHE A 626 15.01 28.36 -25.00
N LEU A 627 16.15 28.52 -25.68
CA LEU A 627 16.68 27.54 -26.60
C LEU A 627 17.38 26.45 -25.79
N VAL A 628 16.96 25.20 -25.99
CA VAL A 628 17.53 24.00 -25.35
C VAL A 628 18.18 23.17 -26.44
N MET A 629 19.48 22.90 -26.30
CA MET A 629 20.26 22.15 -27.30
C MET A 629 20.88 20.90 -26.66
N VAL A 630 20.80 19.73 -27.30
CA VAL A 630 21.41 18.49 -26.80
C VAL A 630 22.92 18.52 -27.06
N LYS A 631 23.72 18.39 -26.00
CA LYS A 631 25.18 18.26 -26.06
C LYS A 631 25.63 16.80 -25.98
N SER A 632 24.92 15.97 -25.21
CA SER A 632 25.18 14.52 -25.10
C SER A 632 23.96 13.76 -24.59
N ASN A 633 23.78 12.52 -25.04
CA ASN A 633 22.78 11.58 -24.54
C ASN A 633 23.48 10.23 -24.27
N LYS A 634 23.78 9.93 -23.00
CA LYS A 634 24.36 8.64 -22.57
C LYS A 634 23.23 7.76 -22.02
N VAL A 635 22.91 6.66 -22.70
CA VAL A 635 21.98 5.63 -22.18
C VAL A 635 22.78 4.60 -21.39
N LEU A 636 22.31 4.24 -20.20
CA LEU A 636 22.87 3.21 -19.32
C LEU A 636 21.72 2.33 -18.81
N ALA A 637 22.02 1.12 -18.33
CA ALA A 637 21.02 0.08 -18.01
C ALA A 637 19.83 0.57 -17.13
N HIS A 638 20.11 1.40 -16.12
CA HIS A 638 19.09 1.87 -15.16
C HIS A 638 18.69 3.35 -15.32
N TYR A 639 19.44 4.14 -16.10
CA TYR A 639 19.16 5.56 -16.30
C TYR A 639 19.78 6.12 -17.58
N THR A 640 19.20 7.18 -18.13
CA THR A 640 19.80 8.01 -19.18
C THR A 640 20.34 9.31 -18.59
N GLN A 641 21.57 9.70 -18.93
CA GLN A 641 22.11 11.03 -18.64
C GLN A 641 22.09 11.88 -19.91
N ARG A 642 21.39 13.01 -19.87
CA ARG A 642 21.33 14.00 -20.97
C ARG A 642 21.98 15.30 -20.52
N THR A 643 22.91 15.82 -21.31
CA THR A 643 23.52 17.14 -21.07
C THR A 643 22.95 18.12 -22.07
N PHE A 644 22.30 19.18 -21.59
CA PHE A 644 21.72 20.24 -22.39
C PHE A 644 22.52 21.54 -22.27
N THR A 645 22.47 22.34 -23.35
CA THR A 645 22.86 23.75 -23.33
C THR A 645 21.61 24.62 -23.28
N LEU A 646 21.40 25.19 -22.09
CA LEU A 646 20.49 26.24 -21.62
C LEU A 646 20.74 27.65 -22.17
N ARG A 647 20.08 28.16 -23.23
CA ARG A 647 20.29 29.56 -23.69
C ARG A 647 19.03 30.43 -23.67
N ASN A 648 19.07 31.57 -22.98
CA ASN A 648 17.99 32.55 -22.97
C ASN A 648 18.09 33.46 -24.22
N THR A 649 17.07 33.47 -25.07
CA THR A 649 17.06 34.22 -26.34
C THR A 649 16.66 35.68 -26.18
N LYS A 650 15.98 36.04 -25.07
CA LYS A 650 15.56 37.42 -24.76
C LYS A 650 16.69 38.31 -24.22
N VAL A 651 17.80 37.73 -23.74
CA VAL A 651 18.95 38.48 -23.18
C VAL A 651 19.94 38.89 -24.29
N LYS A 652 20.06 40.19 -24.57
CA LYS A 652 21.02 40.72 -25.55
C LYS A 652 22.47 40.48 -25.12
N LYS A 653 23.32 40.08 -26.07
CA LYS A 653 24.72 39.65 -25.93
C LYS A 653 25.73 40.69 -25.36
N VAL A 654 25.28 41.85 -24.88
CA VAL A 654 26.15 42.96 -24.44
C VAL A 654 25.78 43.41 -23.03
N SER A 655 26.54 42.96 -22.04
CA SER A 655 26.61 43.62 -20.73
C SER A 655 28.04 43.55 -20.19
N LEU A 656 28.55 44.68 -19.70
CA LEU A 656 29.93 44.86 -19.21
C LEU A 656 30.19 44.20 -17.82
N LYS A 657 29.44 43.13 -17.49
CA LYS A 657 29.50 42.39 -16.21
C LYS A 657 29.46 40.86 -16.37
N GLY A 658 29.87 40.34 -17.54
CA GLY A 658 30.20 38.91 -17.69
C GLY A 658 29.09 37.89 -17.44
N ARG A 659 27.80 38.29 -17.42
CA ARG A 659 26.69 37.35 -17.29
C ARG A 659 26.60 36.47 -18.53
N ILE A 660 26.99 35.20 -18.39
CA ILE A 660 26.88 34.19 -19.43
C ILE A 660 25.41 34.03 -19.81
N ASN A 661 25.09 34.17 -21.11
CA ASN A 661 23.72 34.06 -21.63
C ASN A 661 23.28 32.60 -21.86
N GLU A 662 24.06 31.65 -21.34
CA GLU A 662 24.08 30.25 -21.70
C GLU A 662 24.55 29.43 -20.47
N ARG A 663 24.02 28.23 -20.27
CA ARG A 663 24.33 27.36 -19.12
C ARG A 663 24.27 25.89 -19.50
N THR A 664 25.07 25.06 -18.85
CA THR A 664 24.94 23.60 -18.92
C THR A 664 23.86 23.14 -17.93
N VAL A 665 22.97 22.24 -18.35
CA VAL A 665 21.98 21.59 -17.48
C VAL A 665 22.01 20.09 -17.73
N THR A 666 22.26 19.27 -16.71
CA THR A 666 22.31 17.80 -16.83
C THR A 666 21.03 17.18 -16.27
N GLN A 667 20.31 16.44 -17.10
CA GLN A 667 19.18 15.60 -16.70
C GLN A 667 19.67 14.17 -16.43
N TYR A 668 19.35 13.65 -15.25
CA TYR A 668 19.44 12.24 -14.88
C TYR A 668 18.04 11.64 -14.90
N HIS A 669 17.76 10.77 -15.87
CA HIS A 669 16.46 10.14 -16.11
C HIS A 669 16.52 8.66 -15.72
N TYR A 670 16.01 8.29 -14.55
CA TYR A 670 15.91 6.89 -14.11
C TYR A 670 14.77 6.18 -14.84
N THR A 671 15.11 5.10 -15.56
CA THR A 671 14.20 4.43 -16.50
C THR A 671 13.54 3.17 -15.92
N GLN A 672 14.13 2.56 -14.90
CA GLN A 672 13.74 1.23 -14.39
C GLN A 672 12.95 1.30 -13.07
N TRP A 673 12.10 2.33 -12.87
CA TRP A 673 11.18 2.36 -11.73
C TRP A 673 9.84 1.77 -12.17
N PRO A 674 9.35 0.69 -11.54
CA PRO A 674 8.12 0.04 -11.99
C PRO A 674 6.88 0.93 -11.86
N ASP A 675 5.92 0.70 -12.75
CA ASP A 675 4.72 1.53 -12.90
C ASP A 675 3.83 1.54 -11.65
N MET A 676 3.95 0.49 -10.83
CA MET A 676 3.36 0.29 -9.50
C MET A 676 4.47 -0.10 -8.52
N GLY A 677 4.36 0.31 -7.25
CA GLY A 677 5.33 -0.05 -6.21
C GLY A 677 6.70 0.62 -6.31
N VAL A 678 7.73 -0.14 -5.96
CA VAL A 678 9.14 0.28 -5.82
C VAL A 678 10.08 -0.66 -6.58
N PRO A 679 11.31 -0.24 -6.94
CA PRO A 679 12.26 -1.10 -7.63
C PRO A 679 12.64 -2.31 -6.76
N GLU A 680 12.73 -3.50 -7.36
CA GLU A 680 13.08 -4.75 -6.66
C GLU A 680 14.48 -4.68 -6.02
N TYR A 681 15.41 -3.97 -6.66
CA TYR A 681 16.80 -3.84 -6.22
C TYR A 681 17.13 -2.41 -5.81
N THR A 682 17.73 -2.25 -4.64
CA THR A 682 18.11 -0.95 -4.06
C THR A 682 19.38 -0.36 -4.67
N LEU A 683 20.37 -1.19 -5.03
CA LEU A 683 21.67 -0.77 -5.57
C LEU A 683 21.57 0.14 -6.82
N PRO A 684 20.77 -0.16 -7.86
CA PRO A 684 20.55 0.74 -9.00
C PRO A 684 20.11 2.15 -8.60
N VAL A 685 19.22 2.27 -7.62
CA VAL A 685 18.72 3.57 -7.14
C VAL A 685 19.78 4.28 -6.30
N LEU A 686 20.53 3.55 -5.46
CA LEU A 686 21.62 4.12 -4.68
C LEU A 686 22.71 4.72 -5.59
N THR A 687 23.16 3.99 -6.60
CA THR A 687 24.15 4.48 -7.57
C THR A 687 23.62 5.69 -8.36
N PHE A 688 22.35 5.66 -8.77
CA PHE A 688 21.69 6.80 -9.42
C PHE A 688 21.65 8.05 -8.52
N VAL A 689 21.21 7.90 -7.26
CA VAL A 689 21.18 8.99 -6.26
C VAL A 689 22.58 9.54 -6.02
N GLN A 690 23.57 8.68 -5.77
CA GLN A 690 24.94 9.12 -5.51
C GLN A 690 25.54 9.87 -6.71
N LYS A 691 25.45 9.34 -7.93
CA LYS A 691 26.05 9.96 -9.13
C LYS A 691 25.37 11.27 -9.50
N SER A 692 24.04 11.31 -9.47
CA SER A 692 23.29 12.53 -9.80
C SER A 692 23.37 13.62 -8.72
N SER A 693 23.54 13.25 -7.45
CA SER A 693 23.83 14.17 -6.35
C SER A 693 25.26 14.73 -6.42
N LYS A 694 26.26 13.87 -6.68
CA LYS A 694 27.67 14.26 -6.91
C LYS A 694 27.84 15.21 -8.11
N ALA A 695 26.89 15.23 -9.06
CA ALA A 695 26.92 16.11 -10.24
C ALA A 695 26.58 17.59 -9.97
N ARG A 696 26.11 17.95 -8.76
CA ARG A 696 25.72 19.32 -8.41
C ARG A 696 26.87 20.08 -7.73
N THR A 697 27.34 21.17 -8.36
CA THR A 697 28.35 22.08 -7.80
C THR A 697 27.73 23.17 -6.91
N ASP A 698 28.56 23.88 -6.14
CA ASP A 698 28.08 24.90 -5.18
C ASP A 698 27.64 26.24 -5.82
N ASP A 699 28.04 26.52 -7.08
CA ASP A 699 27.50 27.65 -7.85
C ASP A 699 26.09 27.37 -8.40
N MET A 700 25.64 26.10 -8.42
CA MET A 700 24.30 25.72 -8.84
C MET A 700 23.26 25.95 -7.75
N GLY A 701 22.07 26.39 -8.19
CA GLY A 701 20.86 26.47 -7.37
C GLY A 701 20.30 25.11 -6.96
N PRO A 702 19.04 25.02 -6.53
CA PRO A 702 18.41 23.75 -6.18
C PRO A 702 18.46 22.72 -7.32
N ILE A 703 18.53 21.45 -6.95
CA ILE A 703 18.32 20.32 -7.87
C ILE A 703 16.81 20.20 -8.12
N VAL A 704 16.35 20.22 -9.37
CA VAL A 704 14.94 19.94 -9.68
C VAL A 704 14.72 18.43 -9.66
N VAL A 705 13.73 17.95 -8.90
CA VAL A 705 13.39 16.53 -8.81
C VAL A 705 11.91 16.34 -9.17
N HIS A 706 11.63 15.51 -10.16
CA HIS A 706 10.26 15.24 -10.60
C HIS A 706 10.02 13.76 -10.97
N CYS A 707 8.76 13.35 -10.87
CA CYS A 707 8.22 12.13 -11.47
C CYS A 707 6.98 12.53 -12.29
N SER A 708 5.85 11.84 -12.13
CA SER A 708 4.54 12.31 -12.61
C SER A 708 3.98 13.43 -11.72
N ALA A 709 3.59 13.10 -10.48
CA ALA A 709 3.01 14.04 -9.53
C ALA A 709 4.05 14.93 -8.80
N GLY A 710 5.31 14.49 -8.74
CA GLY A 710 6.34 15.21 -8.00
C GLY A 710 6.25 15.05 -6.48
N VAL A 711 5.70 13.92 -6.00
CA VAL A 711 5.49 13.66 -4.56
C VAL A 711 6.06 12.32 -4.10
N GLY A 712 5.62 11.18 -4.65
CA GLY A 712 6.06 9.84 -4.24
C GLY A 712 7.54 9.55 -4.52
N ARG A 713 7.87 9.02 -5.71
CA ARG A 713 9.25 8.75 -6.16
C ARG A 713 10.21 9.95 -5.96
N THR A 714 9.71 11.18 -6.13
CA THR A 714 10.42 12.44 -5.86
C THR A 714 10.81 12.58 -4.39
N GLY A 715 9.89 12.32 -3.45
CA GLY A 715 10.17 12.31 -2.03
C GLY A 715 11.17 11.21 -1.65
N THR A 716 11.02 10.01 -2.21
CA THR A 716 11.96 8.90 -1.99
C THR A 716 13.40 9.29 -2.34
N TYR A 717 13.62 9.92 -3.49
CA TYR A 717 14.94 10.44 -3.88
C TYR A 717 15.46 11.51 -2.90
N ILE A 718 14.62 12.49 -2.54
CA ILE A 718 15.00 13.61 -1.65
C ILE A 718 15.39 13.11 -0.26
N VAL A 719 14.67 12.13 0.29
CA VAL A 719 14.99 11.49 1.58
C VAL A 719 16.26 10.66 1.46
N LEU A 720 16.41 9.82 0.43
CA LEU A 720 17.62 9.01 0.24
C LEU A 720 18.88 9.87 0.12
N ASP A 721 18.88 10.89 -0.73
CA ASP A 721 20.02 11.79 -0.90
C ASP A 721 20.37 12.54 0.41
N SER A 722 19.36 13.02 1.14
CA SER A 722 19.56 13.74 2.40
C SER A 722 20.06 12.82 3.51
N MET A 723 19.53 11.60 3.64
CA MET A 723 19.95 10.66 4.66
C MET A 723 21.32 10.03 4.35
N LEU A 724 21.67 9.81 3.09
CA LEU A 724 23.03 9.39 2.70
C LEU A 724 24.07 10.45 3.07
N LYS A 725 23.72 11.74 3.00
CA LYS A 725 24.56 12.86 3.49
C LYS A 725 24.65 12.87 5.02
N GLN A 726 23.54 12.68 5.73
CA GLN A 726 23.55 12.57 7.20
C GLN A 726 24.40 11.38 7.70
N ILE A 727 24.29 10.21 7.07
CA ILE A 727 25.13 9.04 7.36
C ILE A 727 26.62 9.37 7.20
N LYS A 728 26.98 10.14 6.17
CA LYS A 728 28.37 10.50 5.84
C LYS A 728 28.95 11.58 6.76
N GLU A 729 28.14 12.53 7.22
CA GLU A 729 28.60 13.67 8.03
C GLU A 729 28.44 13.45 9.55
N GLU A 730 27.36 12.81 10.00
CA GLU A 730 27.02 12.62 11.42
C GLU A 730 27.08 11.16 11.90
N GLY A 731 27.04 10.18 10.99
CA GLY A 731 26.95 8.76 11.36
C GLY A 731 25.60 8.35 11.97
N THR A 732 24.54 9.14 11.70
CA THR A 732 23.16 8.90 12.17
C THR A 732 22.15 8.90 11.02
N VAL A 733 20.90 8.53 11.31
CA VAL A 733 19.76 8.52 10.39
C VAL A 733 18.50 9.04 11.10
N ASN A 734 17.73 9.93 10.48
CA ASN A 734 16.38 10.30 10.94
C ASN A 734 15.38 10.44 9.79
N ILE A 735 14.96 9.31 9.19
CA ILE A 735 13.99 9.29 8.09
C ILE A 735 12.66 9.92 8.52
N MET A 736 12.07 9.46 9.64
CA MET A 736 10.75 9.91 10.08
C MET A 736 10.72 11.42 10.37
N GLY A 737 11.69 11.94 11.13
CA GLY A 737 11.77 13.36 11.47
C GLY A 737 12.02 14.25 10.24
N PHE A 738 12.92 13.83 9.35
CA PHE A 738 13.17 14.54 8.10
C PHE A 738 11.95 14.51 7.17
N LEU A 739 11.23 13.38 7.11
CA LEU A 739 10.03 13.24 6.28
C LEU A 739 8.84 14.06 6.81
N LYS A 740 8.62 14.06 8.13
CA LYS A 740 7.64 14.94 8.80
C LYS A 740 7.98 16.42 8.53
N HIS A 741 9.25 16.81 8.55
CA HIS A 741 9.69 18.17 8.17
C HIS A 741 9.37 18.51 6.72
N ILE A 742 9.86 17.74 5.73
CA ILE A 742 9.66 18.11 4.32
C ILE A 742 8.19 18.03 3.86
N ARG A 743 7.35 17.21 4.51
CA ARG A 743 5.90 17.18 4.26
C ARG A 743 5.16 18.47 4.66
N THR A 744 5.77 19.34 5.46
CA THR A 744 5.28 20.73 5.63
C THR A 744 5.47 21.57 4.36
N GLN A 745 6.42 21.19 3.49
CA GLN A 745 6.89 21.99 2.35
C GLN A 745 6.25 21.57 1.02
N ARG A 746 5.87 20.30 0.85
CA ARG A 746 5.01 19.82 -0.25
C ARG A 746 4.16 18.64 0.22
N ASN A 747 2.93 18.55 -0.27
CA ASN A 747 2.01 17.46 0.09
C ASN A 747 2.52 16.09 -0.39
N TYR A 748 2.16 15.03 0.35
CA TYR A 748 2.35 13.61 -0.01
C TYR A 748 3.77 13.18 -0.43
N LEU A 749 4.82 13.91 -0.03
CA LEU A 749 6.21 13.47 -0.23
C LEU A 749 6.42 12.10 0.41
N VAL A 750 6.96 11.13 -0.35
CA VAL A 750 6.91 9.68 -0.05
C VAL A 750 5.45 9.25 0.12
N GLN A 751 4.83 8.77 -0.96
CA GLN A 751 3.38 8.74 -1.08
C GLN A 751 2.76 7.48 -0.46
N THR A 752 3.47 6.35 -0.48
CA THR A 752 2.98 5.03 -0.08
C THR A 752 3.93 4.35 0.90
N GLU A 753 3.45 3.34 1.64
CA GLU A 753 4.26 2.65 2.66
C GLU A 753 5.43 1.90 2.02
N GLU A 754 5.24 1.28 0.85
CA GLU A 754 6.30 0.56 0.14
C GLU A 754 7.46 1.51 -0.22
N GLN A 755 7.15 2.79 -0.49
CA GLN A 755 8.14 3.84 -0.70
C GLN A 755 8.85 4.29 0.59
N TYR A 756 8.23 4.14 1.77
CA TYR A 756 8.84 4.39 3.08
C TYR A 756 9.75 3.21 3.48
N VAL A 757 9.29 1.97 3.31
CA VAL A 757 10.07 0.74 3.51
C VAL A 757 11.32 0.72 2.62
N PHE A 758 11.16 0.99 1.32
CA PHE A 758 12.27 1.02 0.36
C PHE A 758 13.38 2.03 0.75
N ILE A 759 13.03 3.17 1.38
CA ILE A 759 14.05 4.11 1.90
C ILE A 759 14.89 3.45 2.98
N HIS A 760 14.26 2.74 3.92
CA HIS A 760 14.96 2.05 5.00
C HIS A 760 15.88 0.96 4.47
N ASP A 761 15.38 0.12 3.55
CA ASP A 761 16.14 -0.99 2.97
C ASP A 761 17.31 -0.50 2.10
N ALA A 762 17.12 0.56 1.33
CA ALA A 762 18.20 1.17 0.56
C ALA A 762 19.26 1.83 1.46
N LEU A 763 18.88 2.47 2.57
CA LEU A 763 19.88 2.97 3.53
C LEU A 763 20.60 1.83 4.26
N VAL A 764 19.92 0.73 4.61
CA VAL A 764 20.57 -0.45 5.20
C VAL A 764 21.56 -1.08 4.20
N GLU A 765 21.18 -1.24 2.93
CA GLU A 765 22.11 -1.71 1.90
C GLU A 765 23.33 -0.78 1.78
N ALA A 766 23.13 0.54 1.72
CA ALA A 766 24.23 1.52 1.64
C ALA A 766 25.16 1.50 2.88
N ILE A 767 24.60 1.29 4.07
CA ILE A 767 25.35 1.16 5.33
C ILE A 767 26.20 -0.12 5.35
N LEU A 768 25.67 -1.24 4.84
CA LEU A 768 26.34 -2.54 4.86
C LEU A 768 27.38 -2.68 3.74
N SER A 769 27.06 -2.24 2.52
CA SER A 769 27.96 -2.26 1.35
C SER A 769 29.08 -1.22 1.42
N LYS A 770 28.74 0.01 1.85
CA LYS A 770 29.58 1.22 1.82
C LYS A 770 29.84 1.70 0.37
N GLU A 771 30.75 2.67 0.22
CA GLU A 771 31.17 3.16 -1.11
C GLU A 771 32.12 2.14 -1.75
N THR A 772 31.61 1.40 -2.75
CA THR A 772 32.29 0.31 -3.46
C THR A 772 32.77 0.68 -4.87
N GLU A 773 32.37 1.83 -5.39
CA GLU A 773 32.86 2.40 -6.65
C GLU A 773 34.27 2.99 -6.47
N VAL A 774 35.24 2.46 -7.22
CA VAL A 774 36.66 2.80 -7.09
C VAL A 774 37.19 3.41 -8.41
N PRO A 775 37.72 4.65 -8.39
CA PRO A 775 38.45 5.21 -9.54
C PRO A 775 39.68 4.37 -9.89
N SER A 776 40.00 4.26 -11.18
CA SER A 776 41.10 3.39 -11.65
C SER A 776 42.42 3.64 -10.90
N SER A 777 42.77 4.92 -10.69
CA SER A 777 44.00 5.34 -10.00
C SER A 777 44.06 5.00 -8.50
N ARG A 778 43.09 4.26 -7.95
CA ARG A 778 43.06 3.76 -6.57
C ARG A 778 42.77 2.25 -6.47
N ILE A 779 42.58 1.55 -7.59
CA ILE A 779 42.19 0.13 -7.59
C ILE A 779 43.24 -0.76 -6.92
N HIS A 780 44.53 -0.52 -7.19
CA HIS A 780 45.64 -1.28 -6.59
C HIS A 780 45.68 -1.16 -5.06
N SER A 781 45.55 0.07 -4.53
CA SER A 781 45.46 0.28 -3.07
C SER A 781 44.21 -0.37 -2.47
N TYR A 782 43.06 -0.25 -3.13
CA TYR A 782 41.80 -0.77 -2.62
C TYR A 782 41.76 -2.31 -2.57
N VAL A 783 42.29 -3.00 -3.59
CA VAL A 783 42.34 -4.48 -3.55
C VAL A 783 43.33 -4.99 -2.51
N ASN A 784 44.46 -4.29 -2.29
CA ASN A 784 45.37 -4.60 -1.17
C ASN A 784 44.67 -4.45 0.19
N ASP A 785 43.91 -3.37 0.39
CA ASP A 785 43.08 -3.17 1.60
C ASP A 785 41.94 -4.20 1.73
N LEU A 786 41.37 -4.66 0.60
CA LEU A 786 40.35 -5.70 0.60
C LEU A 786 40.87 -7.07 1.05
N LEU A 787 42.06 -7.44 0.57
CA LEU A 787 42.70 -8.74 0.83
C LEU A 787 43.43 -8.79 2.17
N THR A 788 43.83 -7.65 2.74
CA THR A 788 44.51 -7.58 4.04
C THR A 788 43.60 -8.12 5.18
N PRO A 789 44.03 -9.16 5.93
CA PRO A 789 43.23 -9.67 7.04
C PRO A 789 43.12 -8.68 8.20
N GLY A 790 41.90 -8.42 8.67
CA GLY A 790 41.68 -7.62 9.87
C GLY A 790 41.98 -8.38 11.17
N PRO A 791 41.90 -7.73 12.35
CA PRO A 791 42.20 -8.34 13.66
C PRO A 791 41.40 -9.59 14.01
N SER A 792 40.28 -9.86 13.32
CA SER A 792 39.48 -11.08 13.47
C SER A 792 39.90 -12.22 12.52
N GLY A 793 41.07 -12.13 11.87
CA GLY A 793 41.54 -13.09 10.87
C GLY A 793 40.75 -13.11 9.55
N ARG A 794 39.86 -12.14 9.34
CA ARG A 794 39.00 -12.04 8.14
C ARG A 794 39.29 -10.80 7.31
N THR A 795 39.34 -10.97 6.00
CA THR A 795 39.56 -9.90 5.01
C THR A 795 38.31 -9.01 4.88
N GLN A 796 38.38 -7.94 4.09
CA GLN A 796 37.15 -7.20 3.72
C GLN A 796 36.46 -7.85 2.52
N LEU A 797 37.21 -8.50 1.63
CA LEU A 797 36.69 -9.25 0.49
C LEU A 797 35.68 -10.32 0.92
N GLU A 798 35.99 -11.11 1.96
CA GLU A 798 35.07 -12.11 2.53
C GLU A 798 33.76 -11.50 3.05
N LYS A 799 33.80 -10.25 3.55
CA LYS A 799 32.62 -9.55 4.09
C LYS A 799 31.73 -9.04 2.97
N GLN A 800 32.33 -8.49 1.90
CA GLN A 800 31.62 -8.15 0.66
C GLN A 800 31.01 -9.41 0.03
N PHE A 801 31.78 -10.49 -0.09
CA PHE A 801 31.27 -11.74 -0.65
C PHE A 801 30.10 -12.31 0.17
N LYS A 802 30.16 -12.24 1.51
CA LYS A 802 29.02 -12.60 2.36
C LYS A 802 27.76 -11.77 2.07
N LEU A 803 27.88 -10.50 1.67
CA LEU A 803 26.76 -9.63 1.29
C LEU A 803 26.28 -9.82 -0.16
N ILE A 804 27.08 -10.47 -1.01
CA ILE A 804 26.75 -10.91 -2.38
C ILE A 804 26.04 -12.27 -2.36
N SER A 805 26.42 -13.14 -1.41
CA SER A 805 25.85 -14.49 -1.23
C SER A 805 24.72 -14.54 -0.19
N SER A 806 24.39 -13.42 0.47
CA SER A 806 23.24 -13.33 1.37
C SER A 806 21.95 -13.12 0.57
N SER A 807 21.07 -14.12 0.60
CA SER A 807 19.70 -14.01 0.10
C SER A 807 18.89 -13.01 0.94
N ASN A 808 18.89 -11.74 0.54
CA ASN A 808 17.93 -10.76 1.03
C ASN A 808 16.56 -11.15 0.48
N ALA A 809 15.67 -11.59 1.36
CA ALA A 809 14.44 -12.28 0.99
C ALA A 809 13.32 -11.34 0.54
N ILE A 810 13.48 -10.72 -0.63
CA ILE A 810 12.35 -10.67 -1.57
C ILE A 810 12.39 -12.01 -2.29
N GLN A 811 11.32 -12.79 -2.18
CA GLN A 811 11.23 -14.11 -2.78
C GLN A 811 10.98 -13.92 -4.28
N CYS A 812 12.05 -13.82 -5.09
CA CYS A 812 11.93 -13.75 -6.55
C CYS A 812 11.04 -14.91 -7.02
N ASP A 813 10.02 -14.62 -7.84
CA ASP A 813 9.11 -15.68 -8.27
C ASP A 813 9.86 -16.62 -9.24
N TYR A 814 9.82 -17.91 -8.92
CA TYR A 814 10.35 -19.01 -9.72
C TYR A 814 9.22 -19.95 -10.19
N SER A 815 7.95 -19.62 -9.90
CA SER A 815 6.81 -20.50 -10.14
C SER A 815 6.71 -20.92 -11.60
N SER A 816 7.07 -20.06 -12.55
CA SER A 816 7.15 -20.43 -13.97
C SER A 816 8.30 -21.39 -14.27
N ALA A 817 9.48 -21.21 -13.68
CA ALA A 817 10.61 -22.13 -13.86
C ALA A 817 10.43 -23.48 -13.12
N LEU A 818 9.54 -23.53 -12.11
CA LEU A 818 9.25 -24.71 -11.28
C LEU A 818 7.95 -25.45 -11.67
N LYS A 819 7.16 -24.94 -12.64
CA LYS A 819 5.99 -25.63 -13.18
C LYS A 819 6.38 -27.00 -13.76
N GLU A 820 5.53 -28.01 -13.58
CA GLU A 820 5.84 -29.40 -13.95
C GLU A 820 6.05 -29.62 -15.46
N CYS A 821 5.49 -28.74 -16.30
CA CYS A 821 5.76 -28.69 -17.75
C CYS A 821 7.15 -28.13 -18.12
N ASN A 822 7.81 -27.39 -17.22
CA ASN A 822 9.06 -26.67 -17.48
C ASN A 822 10.28 -27.38 -16.86
N ARG A 823 10.27 -28.72 -16.83
CA ARG A 823 11.31 -29.56 -16.20
C ARG A 823 12.65 -29.62 -16.95
N GLU A 824 12.80 -29.04 -18.15
CA GLU A 824 14.00 -29.10 -19.01
C GLU A 824 15.19 -28.23 -18.52
N ASN A 825 15.32 -28.03 -17.20
CA ASN A 825 16.44 -27.31 -16.58
C ASN A 825 17.63 -28.26 -16.36
N ARG A 826 18.82 -27.96 -16.91
CA ARG A 826 20.05 -28.74 -16.65
C ARG A 826 20.45 -28.75 -15.18
N ASN A 827 20.09 -27.71 -14.43
CA ASN A 827 20.28 -27.64 -12.98
C ASN A 827 19.15 -26.83 -12.34
N SER A 828 18.30 -27.49 -11.53
CA SER A 828 17.19 -26.84 -10.82
C SER A 828 17.61 -25.84 -9.73
N SER A 829 18.91 -25.76 -9.41
CA SER A 829 19.48 -24.72 -8.52
C SER A 829 19.94 -23.45 -9.25
N LEU A 830 19.86 -23.40 -10.58
CA LEU A 830 20.31 -22.30 -11.45
C LEU A 830 19.21 -21.96 -12.47
N ILE A 831 18.11 -21.40 -11.96
CA ILE A 831 16.92 -21.01 -12.72
C ILE A 831 16.76 -19.48 -12.72
N PRO A 832 16.19 -18.89 -13.79
CA PRO A 832 15.91 -17.47 -13.84
C PRO A 832 14.76 -17.10 -12.88
N GLY A 833 14.87 -15.94 -12.22
CA GLY A 833 13.71 -15.27 -11.63
C GLY A 833 12.85 -14.60 -12.71
N GLU A 834 11.56 -14.44 -12.47
CA GLU A 834 10.59 -13.95 -13.48
C GLU A 834 10.79 -12.50 -13.95
N LEU A 835 11.63 -11.68 -13.28
CA LEU A 835 11.86 -10.27 -13.59
C LEU A 835 13.31 -9.97 -14.04
N GLN A 836 13.71 -10.50 -15.19
CA GLN A 836 15.01 -10.16 -15.83
C GLN A 836 15.02 -8.75 -16.46
N THR A 837 14.85 -7.70 -15.64
CA THR A 837 14.81 -6.29 -16.08
C THR A 837 16.14 -5.55 -15.95
N GLY A 838 17.19 -6.20 -15.42
CA GLY A 838 18.43 -5.52 -15.02
C GLY A 838 19.44 -5.27 -16.15
N PHE A 839 19.63 -6.23 -17.05
CA PHE A 839 20.69 -6.19 -18.08
C PHE A 839 20.12 -6.54 -19.46
N THR A 840 19.50 -5.55 -20.12
CA THR A 840 19.00 -5.69 -21.50
C THR A 840 20.10 -5.89 -22.55
N GLU A 841 21.38 -5.86 -22.15
CA GLU A 841 22.55 -6.14 -22.98
C GLU A 841 22.85 -7.64 -23.14
N PHE A 842 22.45 -8.48 -22.17
CA PHE A 842 22.84 -9.90 -22.12
C PHE A 842 21.67 -10.84 -21.83
N ILE A 843 21.55 -11.91 -22.61
CA ILE A 843 20.69 -13.07 -22.28
C ILE A 843 21.61 -14.20 -21.77
N VAL A 844 21.65 -14.40 -20.46
CA VAL A 844 22.39 -15.52 -19.85
C VAL A 844 21.52 -16.77 -19.84
N THR A 845 21.92 -17.80 -20.58
CA THR A 845 21.15 -19.06 -20.70
C THR A 845 22.03 -20.30 -20.49
N GLN A 846 21.40 -21.48 -20.43
CA GLN A 846 22.08 -22.77 -20.41
C GLN A 846 22.42 -23.22 -21.85
N ASN A 847 23.51 -23.97 -22.02
CA ASN A 847 23.79 -24.68 -23.27
C ASN A 847 22.56 -25.56 -23.64
N PRO A 848 22.00 -25.46 -24.86
CA PRO A 848 20.79 -26.19 -25.24
C PRO A 848 20.82 -27.69 -24.93
N LEU A 849 19.67 -28.25 -24.57
CA LEU A 849 19.43 -29.69 -24.57
C LEU A 849 18.77 -30.08 -25.89
N ALA A 850 18.78 -31.37 -26.22
CA ALA A 850 18.14 -31.88 -27.44
C ALA A 850 16.64 -31.53 -27.54
N GLY A 851 15.94 -31.38 -26.39
CA GLY A 851 14.55 -30.93 -26.32
C GLY A 851 14.33 -29.42 -26.43
N THR A 852 15.36 -28.59 -26.22
CA THR A 852 15.26 -27.11 -26.14
C THR A 852 16.00 -26.37 -27.28
N VAL A 853 16.46 -27.07 -28.32
CA VAL A 853 17.10 -26.43 -29.49
C VAL A 853 16.15 -25.46 -30.20
N THR A 854 14.89 -25.85 -30.35
CA THR A 854 13.83 -25.02 -30.97
C THR A 854 13.60 -23.75 -30.15
N GLU A 855 13.47 -23.89 -28.83
CA GLU A 855 13.29 -22.80 -27.87
C GLU A 855 14.48 -21.83 -27.89
N PHE A 856 15.71 -22.33 -28.01
CA PHE A 856 16.92 -21.51 -28.08
C PHE A 856 16.99 -20.66 -29.36
N TRP A 857 16.74 -21.25 -30.53
CA TRP A 857 16.72 -20.48 -31.78
C TRP A 857 15.51 -19.54 -31.86
N ARG A 858 14.35 -19.93 -31.32
CA ARG A 858 13.18 -19.03 -31.20
C ARG A 858 13.49 -17.85 -30.27
N MET A 859 14.14 -18.09 -29.13
CA MET A 859 14.59 -17.02 -28.22
C MET A 859 15.53 -16.03 -28.93
N ILE A 860 16.46 -16.52 -29.76
CA ILE A 860 17.36 -15.67 -30.57
C ILE A 860 16.55 -14.79 -31.55
N TRP A 861 15.59 -15.38 -32.27
CA TRP A 861 14.73 -14.68 -33.22
C TRP A 861 13.83 -13.63 -32.54
N ASP A 862 13.06 -14.04 -31.52
CA ASP A 862 12.08 -13.20 -30.82
C ASP A 862 12.73 -11.97 -30.16
N HIS A 863 14.00 -12.05 -29.76
CA HIS A 863 14.77 -10.96 -29.16
C HIS A 863 15.71 -10.24 -30.15
N ASN A 864 15.72 -10.62 -31.43
CA ASN A 864 16.64 -10.14 -32.46
C ASN A 864 18.13 -10.23 -32.05
N ALA A 865 18.53 -11.30 -31.35
CA ALA A 865 19.87 -11.45 -30.80
C ALA A 865 20.90 -11.75 -31.91
N GLN A 866 21.78 -10.79 -32.19
CA GLN A 866 22.73 -10.88 -33.32
C GLN A 866 24.10 -11.47 -32.94
N VAL A 867 24.34 -11.73 -31.66
CA VAL A 867 25.61 -12.26 -31.15
C VAL A 867 25.35 -13.39 -30.15
N ILE A 868 25.99 -14.54 -30.36
CA ILE A 868 26.01 -15.69 -29.45
C ILE A 868 27.44 -15.92 -28.97
N VAL A 869 27.62 -16.15 -27.68
CA VAL A 869 28.90 -16.56 -27.07
C VAL A 869 28.70 -17.89 -26.35
N THR A 870 29.28 -18.97 -26.89
CA THR A 870 29.46 -20.23 -26.13
C THR A 870 30.76 -20.16 -25.37
N LEU A 871 30.67 -20.37 -24.06
CA LEU A 871 31.81 -20.52 -23.15
C LEU A 871 31.88 -21.99 -22.68
N PRO A 872 33.08 -22.50 -22.36
CA PRO A 872 33.25 -23.85 -21.86
C PRO A 872 32.70 -23.99 -20.43
N GLY A 873 32.02 -25.11 -20.17
CA GLY A 873 31.70 -25.58 -18.83
C GLY A 873 32.54 -26.81 -18.48
N THR A 874 32.61 -27.16 -17.19
CA THR A 874 33.30 -28.36 -16.69
C THR A 874 32.59 -29.62 -17.20
N PRO A 875 33.16 -30.39 -18.15
CA PRO A 875 32.42 -31.47 -18.80
C PRO A 875 32.07 -32.59 -17.83
N SER A 876 30.82 -33.04 -17.89
CA SER A 876 30.39 -34.32 -17.33
C SER A 876 31.28 -35.44 -17.92
N LEU A 877 31.83 -36.34 -17.10
CA LEU A 877 32.68 -37.42 -17.61
C LEU A 877 31.91 -38.31 -18.60
N GLY A 878 32.18 -38.13 -19.90
CA GLY A 878 31.66 -38.97 -20.99
C GLY A 878 30.62 -38.33 -21.92
N GLU A 879 30.25 -37.06 -21.73
CA GLU A 879 29.33 -36.37 -22.66
C GLU A 879 30.09 -35.62 -23.78
N GLU A 880 29.88 -36.01 -25.04
CA GLU A 880 30.29 -35.17 -26.18
C GLU A 880 29.36 -33.94 -26.31
N PRO A 881 29.88 -32.78 -26.74
CA PRO A 881 29.08 -31.56 -26.86
C PRO A 881 28.03 -31.70 -27.97
N TYR A 882 26.77 -31.79 -27.57
CA TYR A 882 25.62 -31.87 -28.49
C TYR A 882 25.54 -30.63 -29.40
N VAL A 883 25.55 -30.85 -30.71
CA VAL A 883 25.51 -29.81 -31.74
C VAL A 883 24.08 -29.36 -31.97
N TYR A 884 23.73 -28.17 -31.46
CA TYR A 884 22.39 -27.56 -31.59
C TYR A 884 22.26 -26.61 -32.80
N TRP A 885 23.31 -26.46 -33.61
CA TRP A 885 23.36 -25.54 -34.76
C TRP A 885 23.36 -26.29 -36.10
N PRO A 886 22.86 -25.68 -37.20
CA PRO A 886 22.88 -26.31 -38.51
C PRO A 886 24.31 -26.63 -38.95
N ARG A 887 24.46 -27.76 -39.66
CA ARG A 887 25.70 -28.07 -40.37
C ARG A 887 25.70 -27.38 -41.74
N LYS A 888 26.88 -27.21 -42.33
CA LYS A 888 26.99 -26.74 -43.71
C LYS A 888 26.15 -27.63 -44.63
N GLU A 889 25.38 -27.02 -45.53
CA GLU A 889 24.41 -27.68 -46.43
C GLU A 889 23.23 -28.39 -45.74
N GLN A 890 23.04 -28.23 -44.42
CA GLN A 890 21.93 -28.82 -43.64
C GLN A 890 21.23 -27.76 -42.77
N PRO A 891 20.35 -26.92 -43.35
CA PRO A 891 19.61 -25.89 -42.62
C PRO A 891 18.57 -26.52 -41.68
N ILE A 892 18.29 -25.83 -40.56
CA ILE A 892 17.22 -26.22 -39.65
C ILE A 892 16.02 -25.30 -39.93
N SER A 893 14.87 -25.87 -40.27
CA SER A 893 13.64 -25.12 -40.57
C SER A 893 12.67 -25.16 -39.39
N TYR A 894 12.17 -24.00 -39.00
CA TYR A 894 11.09 -23.82 -38.02
C TYR A 894 9.86 -23.22 -38.70
N GLU A 895 8.74 -23.08 -37.99
CA GLU A 895 7.48 -22.59 -38.57
C GLU A 895 7.57 -21.14 -39.09
N VAL A 896 8.37 -20.30 -38.43
CA VAL A 896 8.47 -18.85 -38.65
C VAL A 896 9.79 -18.38 -39.30
N PHE A 897 10.87 -19.16 -39.21
CA PHE A 897 12.16 -18.86 -39.83
C PHE A 897 12.98 -20.13 -40.09
N THR A 898 14.03 -20.03 -40.92
CA THR A 898 14.99 -21.11 -41.15
C THR A 898 16.42 -20.66 -40.82
N VAL A 899 17.19 -21.51 -40.13
CA VAL A 899 18.58 -21.23 -39.72
C VAL A 899 19.55 -21.88 -40.71
N THR A 900 20.40 -21.08 -41.34
CA THR A 900 21.44 -21.54 -42.27
C THR A 900 22.84 -21.22 -41.71
N LEU A 901 23.82 -22.12 -41.89
CA LEU A 901 25.24 -21.83 -41.62
C LEU A 901 25.88 -21.32 -42.91
N GLN A 902 26.26 -20.05 -42.96
CA GLN A 902 26.84 -19.41 -44.13
C GLN A 902 28.37 -19.59 -44.20
N SER A 903 29.06 -19.40 -43.08
CA SER A 903 30.53 -19.55 -42.99
C SER A 903 30.99 -19.95 -41.59
N GLU A 904 32.12 -20.65 -41.51
CA GLU A 904 32.84 -20.95 -40.28
C GLU A 904 34.30 -20.52 -40.46
N ASN A 905 34.79 -19.70 -39.54
CA ASN A 905 36.16 -19.17 -39.51
C ASN A 905 36.84 -19.57 -38.21
N HIS A 906 38.17 -19.66 -38.22
CA HIS A 906 38.98 -19.84 -37.01
C HIS A 906 39.91 -18.65 -36.84
N MET A 907 39.90 -18.05 -35.65
CA MET A 907 40.79 -16.96 -35.25
C MET A 907 41.76 -17.49 -34.20
N CYS A 908 43.06 -17.22 -34.40
CA CYS A 908 44.07 -17.53 -33.39
C CYS A 908 44.14 -16.37 -32.39
N LEU A 909 43.99 -16.67 -31.11
CA LEU A 909 44.11 -15.74 -29.99
C LEU A 909 45.59 -15.56 -29.58
N ALA A 910 45.88 -14.55 -28.76
CA ALA A 910 47.23 -14.21 -28.33
C ALA A 910 47.93 -15.31 -27.49
N ASN A 911 47.18 -16.31 -27.02
CA ASN A 911 47.65 -17.50 -26.30
C ASN A 911 47.71 -18.77 -27.18
N GLU A 912 47.72 -18.62 -28.51
CA GLU A 912 47.69 -19.69 -29.53
C GLU A 912 46.39 -20.54 -29.56
N GLU A 913 45.34 -20.14 -28.83
CA GLU A 913 44.06 -20.85 -28.87
C GLU A 913 43.19 -20.46 -30.07
N MET A 914 42.45 -21.44 -30.60
CA MET A 914 41.63 -21.27 -31.80
C MET A 914 40.16 -20.99 -31.45
N LEU A 915 39.80 -19.71 -31.45
CA LEU A 915 38.42 -19.24 -31.35
C LEU A 915 37.67 -19.58 -32.64
N VAL A 916 36.56 -20.32 -32.54
CA VAL A 916 35.70 -20.62 -33.70
C VAL A 916 34.63 -19.54 -33.82
N VAL A 917 34.50 -18.94 -35.01
CA VAL A 917 33.49 -17.91 -35.31
C VAL A 917 32.62 -18.40 -36.46
N GLN A 918 31.35 -18.70 -36.15
CA GLN A 918 30.35 -19.16 -37.11
C GLN A 918 29.40 -18.01 -37.47
N HIS A 919 29.00 -17.91 -38.74
CA HIS A 919 28.01 -16.94 -39.21
C HIS A 919 26.74 -17.67 -39.67
N TYR A 920 25.63 -17.34 -39.01
CA TYR A 920 24.31 -17.85 -39.35
C TYR A 920 23.45 -16.76 -39.96
N VAL A 921 22.60 -17.16 -40.91
CA VAL A 921 21.55 -16.31 -41.45
C VAL A 921 20.21 -16.99 -41.11
N LEU A 922 19.35 -16.26 -40.41
CA LEU A 922 17.99 -16.66 -40.12
C LEU A 922 17.06 -15.93 -41.09
N GLU A 923 16.35 -16.67 -41.94
CA GLU A 923 15.44 -16.13 -42.96
C GLU A 923 14.00 -16.42 -42.58
N ALA A 924 13.12 -15.42 -42.59
CA ALA A 924 11.69 -15.60 -42.29
C ALA A 924 10.99 -16.53 -43.31
N THR A 925 9.96 -17.25 -42.87
CA THR A 925 9.17 -18.13 -43.76
C THR A 925 8.00 -17.43 -44.45
N GLN A 926 7.66 -16.20 -44.06
CA GLN A 926 6.43 -15.50 -44.47
C GLN A 926 6.65 -14.09 -45.05
N ASP A 927 7.81 -13.47 -44.81
CA ASP A 927 8.20 -12.15 -45.30
C ASP A 927 9.70 -12.12 -45.69
N ASP A 928 10.25 -10.94 -45.98
CA ASP A 928 11.65 -10.75 -46.38
C ASP A 928 12.59 -10.36 -45.23
N TYR A 929 12.19 -10.56 -43.96
CA TYR A 929 13.06 -10.29 -42.82
C TYR A 929 14.18 -11.33 -42.68
N VAL A 930 15.40 -10.83 -42.49
CA VAL A 930 16.62 -11.61 -42.36
C VAL A 930 17.44 -11.13 -41.17
N LEU A 931 17.77 -12.05 -40.27
CA LEU A 931 18.57 -11.80 -39.06
C LEU A 931 19.94 -12.48 -39.19
N GLU A 932 20.99 -11.68 -39.40
CA GLU A 932 22.39 -12.12 -39.33
C GLU A 932 22.81 -12.31 -37.87
N VAL A 933 23.42 -13.47 -37.57
CA VAL A 933 23.85 -13.85 -36.21
C VAL A 933 25.28 -14.39 -36.24
N ARG A 934 26.19 -13.79 -35.46
CA ARG A 934 27.57 -14.27 -35.29
C ARG A 934 27.72 -15.03 -33.98
N HIS A 935 28.42 -16.17 -34.05
CA HIS A 935 28.56 -17.10 -32.94
C HIS A 935 30.03 -17.35 -32.62
N TYR A 936 30.46 -16.84 -31.49
CA TYR A 936 31.80 -17.00 -30.93
C TYR A 936 31.83 -18.21 -30.00
N ARG A 937 32.75 -19.15 -30.22
CA ARG A 937 32.89 -20.38 -29.42
C ARG A 937 34.30 -20.49 -28.89
N ALA A 938 34.50 -20.11 -27.63
CA ALA A 938 35.79 -20.15 -26.97
C ALA A 938 36.18 -21.58 -26.57
N PRO A 939 37.45 -22.01 -26.76
CA PRO A 939 37.91 -23.33 -26.35
C PRO A 939 38.11 -23.41 -24.83
N HIS A 940 38.91 -22.51 -24.25
CA HIS A 940 39.05 -22.30 -22.80
C HIS A 940 38.87 -20.81 -22.50
N TRP A 941 37.99 -20.45 -21.57
CA TRP A 941 37.82 -19.07 -21.13
C TRP A 941 37.20 -18.99 -19.71
N PRO A 942 37.79 -18.22 -18.78
CA PRO A 942 39.14 -17.68 -18.82
C PRO A 942 40.18 -18.81 -18.84
N ASN A 943 41.29 -18.65 -19.58
CA ASN A 943 42.34 -19.67 -19.66
C ASN A 943 43.35 -19.49 -18.50
N PRO A 944 43.48 -20.45 -17.56
CA PRO A 944 44.31 -20.33 -16.36
C PRO A 944 45.83 -20.44 -16.62
N ASP A 945 46.23 -21.02 -17.76
CA ASP A 945 47.63 -21.15 -18.16
C ASP A 945 48.13 -19.92 -18.95
N SER A 946 47.23 -18.96 -19.21
CA SER A 946 47.52 -17.70 -19.93
C SER A 946 47.60 -16.48 -18.99
N PRO A 947 48.25 -15.37 -19.40
CA PRO A 947 48.21 -14.12 -18.65
C PRO A 947 46.76 -13.64 -18.43
N ILE A 948 46.45 -13.14 -17.24
CA ILE A 948 45.08 -12.72 -16.88
C ILE A 948 44.54 -11.63 -17.84
N SER A 949 45.42 -10.80 -18.42
CA SER A 949 45.06 -9.83 -19.46
C SER A 949 44.45 -10.46 -20.72
N SER A 950 44.83 -11.68 -21.11
CA SER A 950 44.25 -12.40 -22.25
C SER A 950 42.74 -12.67 -22.08
N THR A 951 42.22 -12.65 -20.85
CA THR A 951 40.77 -12.73 -20.56
C THR A 951 39.97 -11.69 -21.37
N PHE A 952 40.54 -10.50 -21.61
CA PHE A 952 39.87 -9.38 -22.27
C PHE A 952 39.90 -9.41 -23.80
N GLU A 953 40.64 -10.34 -24.42
CA GLU A 953 40.73 -10.46 -25.87
C GLU A 953 39.37 -10.85 -26.49
N LEU A 954 38.75 -11.92 -25.98
CA LEU A 954 37.41 -12.35 -26.38
C LEU A 954 36.34 -11.26 -26.09
N LEU A 955 36.45 -10.57 -24.96
CA LEU A 955 35.54 -9.48 -24.61
C LEU A 955 35.64 -8.33 -25.62
N SER A 956 36.85 -7.98 -26.04
CA SER A 956 37.09 -6.91 -27.02
C SER A 956 36.48 -7.25 -28.38
N LEU A 957 36.66 -8.48 -28.87
CA LEU A 957 36.08 -8.96 -30.13
C LEU A 957 34.54 -8.95 -30.09
N VAL A 958 33.93 -9.47 -29.02
CA VAL A 958 32.45 -9.50 -28.87
C VAL A 958 31.88 -8.09 -28.68
N LYS A 959 32.60 -7.20 -27.98
CA LYS A 959 32.23 -5.80 -27.77
C LYS A 959 32.29 -5.00 -29.08
N GLU A 960 33.32 -5.21 -29.91
CA GLU A 960 33.44 -4.55 -31.21
C GLU A 960 32.27 -4.97 -32.12
N GLU A 961 31.95 -6.26 -32.19
CA GLU A 961 30.78 -6.76 -32.94
C GLU A 961 29.48 -6.12 -32.44
N SER A 962 29.16 -6.30 -31.16
CA SER A 962 27.90 -5.86 -30.54
C SER A 962 27.74 -4.33 -30.53
N SER A 963 28.83 -3.56 -30.64
CA SER A 963 28.74 -2.10 -30.79
C SER A 963 28.03 -1.63 -32.08
N SER A 964 27.88 -2.52 -33.07
CA SER A 964 27.21 -2.28 -34.34
C SER A 964 25.78 -2.83 -34.43
N LYS A 965 25.25 -3.40 -33.34
CA LYS A 965 24.01 -4.21 -33.29
C LYS A 965 23.07 -3.68 -32.21
N GLU A 966 21.76 -3.82 -32.41
CA GLU A 966 20.74 -3.34 -31.44
C GLU A 966 20.19 -4.45 -30.53
N GLY A 967 20.37 -5.72 -30.90
CA GLY A 967 19.92 -6.87 -30.12
C GLY A 967 20.86 -7.28 -28.97
N PRO A 968 20.37 -8.04 -27.98
CA PRO A 968 21.19 -8.50 -26.86
C PRO A 968 22.20 -9.57 -27.27
N THR A 969 23.28 -9.69 -26.51
CA THR A 969 24.26 -10.78 -26.65
C THR A 969 23.81 -11.99 -25.86
N VAL A 970 23.59 -13.13 -26.51
CA VAL A 970 23.28 -14.41 -25.85
C VAL A 970 24.58 -15.03 -25.35
N VAL A 971 24.70 -15.26 -24.05
CA VAL A 971 25.88 -15.86 -23.42
C VAL A 971 25.47 -17.13 -22.70
N HIS A 972 26.16 -18.25 -22.96
CA HIS A 972 25.95 -19.48 -22.22
C HIS A 972 27.24 -20.25 -21.94
N ASP A 973 27.22 -20.93 -20.81
CA ASP A 973 28.06 -22.08 -20.53
C ASP A 973 27.15 -23.31 -20.35
N GLN A 974 27.66 -24.42 -19.83
CA GLN A 974 26.88 -25.65 -19.62
C GLN A 974 25.56 -25.44 -18.84
N VAL A 975 25.46 -24.46 -17.93
CA VAL A 975 24.26 -24.17 -17.12
C VAL A 975 23.87 -22.69 -17.08
N GLY A 976 24.64 -21.82 -17.75
CA GLY A 976 24.58 -20.38 -17.55
C GLY A 976 25.00 -20.02 -16.12
N GLY A 977 26.14 -20.53 -15.68
CA GLY A 977 26.65 -20.38 -14.32
C GLY A 977 27.74 -19.32 -14.23
N VAL A 978 28.79 -19.66 -13.47
CA VAL A 978 29.91 -18.77 -13.18
C VAL A 978 30.66 -18.28 -14.41
N THR A 979 30.82 -19.09 -15.46
CA THR A 979 31.59 -18.70 -16.65
C THR A 979 30.84 -17.64 -17.45
N ALA A 980 29.56 -17.87 -17.74
CA ALA A 980 28.69 -16.88 -18.37
C ALA A 980 28.51 -15.61 -17.52
N GLY A 981 28.36 -15.76 -16.20
CA GLY A 981 28.32 -14.65 -15.25
C GLY A 981 29.58 -13.81 -15.24
N THR A 982 30.76 -14.45 -15.24
CA THR A 982 32.08 -13.78 -15.28
C THR A 982 32.26 -13.00 -16.57
N PHE A 983 31.83 -13.55 -17.71
CA PHE A 983 31.86 -12.86 -19.00
C PHE A 983 31.03 -11.58 -19.00
N CYS A 984 29.77 -11.67 -18.55
CA CYS A 984 28.86 -10.52 -18.52
C CYS A 984 29.30 -9.48 -17.48
N ALA A 985 29.80 -9.93 -16.31
CA ALA A 985 30.33 -9.05 -15.27
C ALA A 985 31.58 -8.28 -15.72
N LEU A 986 32.57 -8.96 -16.30
CA LEU A 986 33.78 -8.29 -16.82
C LEU A 986 33.43 -7.38 -18.01
N SER A 987 32.53 -7.78 -18.91
CA SER A 987 32.07 -6.91 -20.00
C SER A 987 31.45 -5.62 -19.47
N THR A 988 30.60 -5.72 -18.43
CA THR A 988 30.01 -4.56 -17.75
C THR A 988 31.08 -3.66 -17.13
N LEU A 989 32.06 -4.24 -16.43
CA LEU A 989 33.13 -3.51 -15.73
C LEU A 989 34.11 -2.83 -16.69
N VAL A 990 34.39 -3.42 -17.86
CA VAL A 990 35.17 -2.80 -18.94
C VAL A 990 34.43 -1.57 -19.48
N ARG A 991 33.14 -1.70 -19.81
CA ARG A 991 32.32 -0.58 -20.29
C ARG A 991 32.21 0.53 -19.23
N GLN A 992 32.16 0.18 -17.94
CA GLN A 992 32.19 1.15 -16.84
C GLN A 992 33.53 1.90 -16.77
N LEU A 993 34.64 1.18 -16.76
CA LEU A 993 35.99 1.75 -16.69
C LEU A 993 36.25 2.76 -17.82
N GLU A 994 35.83 2.42 -19.05
CA GLU A 994 35.94 3.32 -20.20
C GLU A 994 35.03 4.55 -20.10
N ALA A 995 33.78 4.38 -19.65
CA ALA A 995 32.78 5.44 -19.67
C ALA A 995 32.87 6.42 -18.48
N GLU A 996 33.48 5.99 -17.37
CA GLU A 996 33.48 6.66 -16.06
C GLU A 996 34.87 6.79 -15.41
N SER A 997 35.89 6.04 -15.86
CA SER A 997 37.21 5.90 -15.18
C SER A 997 37.12 5.34 -13.74
N SER A 998 36.05 4.60 -13.44
CA SER A 998 35.78 3.90 -12.18
C SER A 998 35.23 2.49 -12.44
N VAL A 999 35.30 1.63 -11.42
CA VAL A 999 34.72 0.29 -11.42
C VAL A 999 33.98 0.03 -10.11
N ASP A 1000 32.84 -0.66 -10.15
CA ASP A 1000 32.19 -1.22 -8.96
C ASP A 1000 31.94 -2.74 -9.11
N VAL A 1001 32.98 -3.51 -8.79
CA VAL A 1001 32.96 -4.98 -8.85
C VAL A 1001 31.94 -5.58 -7.87
N TYR A 1002 31.70 -4.93 -6.72
CA TYR A 1002 30.71 -5.39 -5.74
C TYR A 1002 29.28 -5.23 -6.28
N GLN A 1003 28.94 -4.05 -6.82
CA GLN A 1003 27.62 -3.80 -7.39
C GLN A 1003 27.34 -4.77 -8.54
N VAL A 1004 28.27 -4.94 -9.48
CA VAL A 1004 28.10 -5.84 -10.62
C VAL A 1004 27.91 -7.29 -10.14
N ALA A 1005 28.80 -7.82 -9.30
CA ALA A 1005 28.70 -9.19 -8.79
C ALA A 1005 27.41 -9.43 -7.99
N LYS A 1006 26.99 -8.47 -7.16
CA LYS A 1006 25.74 -8.56 -6.38
C LYS A 1006 24.50 -8.55 -7.27
N MET A 1007 24.45 -7.68 -8.29
CA MET A 1007 23.33 -7.63 -9.23
C MET A 1007 23.18 -8.95 -10.00
N PHE A 1008 24.28 -9.54 -10.48
CA PHE A 1008 24.23 -10.86 -11.14
C PHE A 1008 23.69 -11.95 -10.20
N ASN A 1009 24.13 -12.00 -8.94
CA ASN A 1009 23.61 -12.96 -7.95
C ASN A 1009 22.16 -12.72 -7.53
N LEU A 1010 21.61 -11.51 -7.70
CA LEU A 1010 20.21 -11.21 -7.40
C LEU A 1010 19.27 -11.70 -8.52
N MET A 1011 19.55 -11.37 -9.79
CA MET A 1011 18.67 -11.75 -10.90
C MET A 1011 18.83 -13.22 -11.33
N ARG A 1012 20.03 -13.78 -11.11
CA ARG A 1012 20.35 -15.18 -11.36
C ARG A 1012 21.08 -15.76 -10.14
N PRO A 1013 20.32 -16.33 -9.17
CA PRO A 1013 20.88 -16.88 -7.94
C PRO A 1013 22.03 -17.85 -8.21
N ARG A 1014 23.06 -17.80 -7.36
CA ARG A 1014 24.25 -18.69 -7.43
C ARG A 1014 25.07 -18.58 -8.72
N THR A 1015 25.06 -17.42 -9.38
CA THR A 1015 26.01 -17.12 -10.46
C THR A 1015 27.45 -17.10 -9.95
N PHE A 1016 27.69 -16.48 -8.80
CA PHE A 1016 28.94 -16.52 -8.04
C PHE A 1016 28.71 -17.27 -6.72
N THR A 1017 29.30 -18.45 -6.58
CA THR A 1017 29.17 -19.36 -5.43
C THR A 1017 30.34 -19.27 -4.47
N ASP A 1018 31.54 -18.92 -4.95
CA ASP A 1018 32.79 -19.03 -4.20
C ASP A 1018 33.59 -17.72 -4.21
N VAL A 1019 34.27 -17.43 -3.10
CA VAL A 1019 35.00 -16.16 -2.91
C VAL A 1019 36.14 -15.96 -3.91
N GLU A 1020 36.73 -17.05 -4.41
CA GLU A 1020 37.78 -17.04 -5.44
C GLU A 1020 37.25 -16.51 -6.79
N GLN A 1021 35.99 -16.79 -7.13
CA GLN A 1021 35.34 -16.31 -8.35
C GLN A 1021 35.12 -14.78 -8.26
N TYR A 1022 34.71 -14.29 -7.10
CA TYR A 1022 34.59 -12.86 -6.82
C TYR A 1022 35.96 -12.16 -6.76
N GLN A 1023 36.99 -12.83 -6.22
CA GLN A 1023 38.37 -12.34 -6.25
C GLN A 1023 38.91 -12.24 -7.68
N PHE A 1024 38.60 -13.21 -8.55
CA PHE A 1024 39.03 -13.19 -9.96
C PHE A 1024 38.58 -11.93 -10.69
N LEU A 1025 37.35 -11.44 -10.44
CA LEU A 1025 36.87 -10.19 -11.03
C LEU A 1025 37.77 -8.99 -10.68
N TYR A 1026 38.22 -8.88 -9.42
CA TYR A 1026 39.18 -7.85 -9.02
C TYR A 1026 40.55 -8.04 -9.66
N THR A 1027 41.08 -9.27 -9.68
CA THR A 1027 42.38 -9.58 -10.29
C THR A 1027 42.40 -9.29 -11.80
N ALA A 1028 41.31 -9.58 -12.50
CA ALA A 1028 41.13 -9.26 -13.91
C ALA A 1028 41.12 -7.73 -14.14
N MET A 1029 40.29 -6.98 -13.40
CA MET A 1029 40.24 -5.51 -13.57
C MET A 1029 41.56 -4.82 -13.16
N LEU A 1030 42.30 -5.36 -12.19
CA LEU A 1030 43.67 -4.92 -11.88
C LEU A 1030 44.62 -5.12 -13.08
N SER A 1031 44.55 -6.28 -13.76
CA SER A 1031 45.39 -6.56 -14.93
C SER A 1031 45.09 -5.63 -16.11
N LEU A 1032 43.83 -5.23 -16.28
CA LEU A 1032 43.44 -4.28 -17.32
C LEU A 1032 43.86 -2.83 -17.00
N VAL A 1033 43.76 -2.41 -15.73
CA VAL A 1033 44.20 -1.06 -15.34
C VAL A 1033 45.73 -0.95 -15.45
N GLY A 1034 46.48 -1.97 -14.99
CA GLY A 1034 47.95 -1.99 -15.13
C GLY A 1034 48.41 -1.87 -16.58
N THR A 1035 47.85 -2.68 -17.49
CA THR A 1035 48.19 -2.62 -18.93
C THR A 1035 47.85 -1.26 -19.56
N GLN A 1036 46.71 -0.65 -19.20
CA GLN A 1036 46.38 0.72 -19.65
C GLN A 1036 47.29 1.80 -19.06
N GLU A 1037 47.87 1.60 -17.87
CA GLU A 1037 48.84 2.54 -17.29
C GLU A 1037 50.22 2.38 -17.94
N ASP A 1038 50.68 1.16 -18.21
CA ASP A 1038 51.92 0.89 -18.95
C ASP A 1038 51.87 1.44 -20.39
N GLU A 1039 50.77 1.23 -21.11
CA GLU A 1039 50.56 1.82 -22.45
C GLU A 1039 50.63 3.36 -22.45
N ARG A 1040 50.02 4.00 -21.44
CA ARG A 1040 50.07 5.47 -21.30
C ARG A 1040 51.48 5.95 -20.95
N MET A 1041 52.22 5.20 -20.14
CA MET A 1041 53.62 5.53 -19.81
C MET A 1041 54.50 5.47 -21.08
N LEU A 1042 54.36 4.41 -21.89
CA LEU A 1042 55.05 4.29 -23.18
C LEU A 1042 54.69 5.42 -24.16
N GLN A 1043 53.40 5.73 -24.33
CA GLN A 1043 52.94 6.85 -25.16
C GLN A 1043 53.43 8.21 -24.64
N SER A 1044 53.69 8.34 -23.33
CA SER A 1044 54.26 9.56 -22.74
C SER A 1044 55.77 9.70 -22.93
N SER A 1045 56.52 8.59 -23.05
CA SER A 1045 57.97 8.63 -23.33
C SER A 1045 58.27 9.04 -24.77
N ASP A 1046 57.52 8.55 -25.75
CA ASP A 1046 57.75 8.89 -27.17
C ASP A 1046 57.47 10.38 -27.47
N ASN A 1047 56.50 11.00 -26.78
CA ASN A 1047 56.12 12.39 -27.02
C ASN A 1047 57.12 13.44 -26.48
N ASN A 1048 58.12 13.06 -25.69
CA ASN A 1048 59.14 13.99 -25.18
C ASN A 1048 60.36 14.16 -26.11
N GLY A 1049 60.32 13.63 -27.33
CA GLY A 1049 61.39 13.69 -28.33
C GLY A 1049 61.65 15.07 -28.99
N THR A 1050 61.79 16.16 -28.21
CA THR A 1050 62.19 17.48 -28.74
C THR A 1050 63.35 18.10 -27.94
N VAL A 1051 64.57 18.02 -28.49
CA VAL A 1051 65.81 18.44 -27.82
C VAL A 1051 66.12 19.93 -28.02
N PRO A 1052 66.42 20.64 -26.92
CA PRO A 1052 67.66 21.41 -26.80
C PRO A 1052 68.40 21.02 -25.50
N GLY A 1053 69.72 20.91 -25.42
CA GLY A 1053 70.79 21.18 -26.39
C GLY A 1053 72.06 21.56 -25.61
N ASP A 1054 73.16 20.81 -25.78
CA ASP A 1054 74.43 20.89 -25.02
C ASP A 1054 74.32 20.57 -23.49
N THR A 1055 75.28 19.93 -22.81
CA THR A 1055 76.64 19.45 -23.17
C THR A 1055 77.02 18.15 -22.41
N ALA A 1056 78.24 17.63 -22.67
CA ALA A 1056 78.94 16.45 -22.11
C ALA A 1056 78.69 16.09 -20.60
N SER A 1057 78.93 14.86 -20.13
CA SER A 1057 79.99 13.92 -20.57
C SER A 1057 79.76 12.42 -20.29
N THR A 1058 80.69 11.60 -20.81
CA THR A 1058 81.11 10.25 -20.33
C THR A 1058 80.05 9.15 -20.29
N ALA A 1059 80.18 8.20 -21.22
CA ALA A 1059 79.54 6.90 -21.16
C ALA A 1059 80.38 5.89 -20.35
N GLU A 1060 79.73 4.84 -19.85
CA GLU A 1060 80.34 3.51 -19.84
C GLU A 1060 79.24 2.45 -20.09
N SER A 1061 79.55 1.42 -20.86
CA SER A 1061 78.59 0.40 -21.32
C SER A 1061 79.02 -0.96 -20.78
N LEU A 1062 78.09 -1.70 -20.18
CA LEU A 1062 78.35 -3.04 -19.65
C LEU A 1062 77.21 -4.01 -19.99
N GLU A 1063 77.22 -4.48 -21.24
CA GLU A 1063 76.82 -5.87 -21.48
C GLU A 1063 77.86 -6.78 -20.81
N SER A 1064 77.45 -7.61 -19.84
CA SER A 1064 77.87 -9.02 -19.75
C SER A 1064 77.41 -9.70 -18.46
N LEU A 1065 77.35 -11.03 -18.52
CA LEU A 1065 77.27 -12.01 -17.42
C LEU A 1065 75.90 -12.28 -16.78
N VAL A 1066 75.40 -13.50 -17.11
CA VAL A 1066 75.09 -14.63 -16.20
C VAL A 1066 74.32 -14.30 -14.91
#